data_AF-A0A4W3J8W6-F1
#
_entry.id   AF-A0A4W3J8W6-F1
#
_cell.length_a   1.000
_cell.length_b   1.000
_cell.length_c   1.000
_cell.angle_alpha   90.00
_cell.angle_beta   90.00
_cell.angle_gamma   90.00
#
_symmetry.space_group_name_H-M   'P 1'
#
loop_
_entity.id
_entity.type
_entity.pdbx_description
1 polymer ?
#
loop_
_entity_poly.entity_id
_entity_poly.type
_entity_poly.pdbx_seq_one_letter_code
_entity_poly.pdbx_strand_id
1 'polypeptide(L)'
;RVEGAILQSRPQLKPRDLIGYHISSLFENDRHFSHLSTLEREMAFRTEMGLYYSFFKIIIEAPSFTEGLRKIMNDRLTEYPLVINTLKRFNLYPEVVLASWYRSFISITDAFGISIKMCWSVNRGHGLNPVESCEGMGDPAYFYVTFVFILNGLMMSLFFLYGTYLSGSRLGGVVTASCFFFNHGECTRVMWTPPLRESFSYPFLILQMLLLTHILRTMVAFGVANILFMLPWQFAQFVLLTQIASLFATYILGFIDSSKLLEILYAHMISLLLCFALMFGNAMLLSSYYASSLVIVWVMATRCAAHFLVYHLTNILQVAKGTVWLIGTVILKFVASKILGIDDDAHISNLLKSKFTNYKDFDTLMYSCAVEFDFMEKETPLRYTKTLLLPVTLCIFCAIVSKVNMSHSKLNHQPLTDSVRKCVFVSLQVVYHAFQLLAFAVLAILIMRLKLFLTPHMCVMASLICSRQLFGWITTKWRHQIIVCGILAAMAIQGTINLRAQWSIMGEFSNFPQEELLEWIKENTKQNAVFAGAMPTMASVKLSTGRPVVNHPHYEDAGLRARTKQVYAMYSRKTAEDVRNRLVSLGVNYFILEDSWCTRKTKPGCSMPEIWDVEDPQNANRIPLCTILSKAPGPFFITMFQNDIYTVLKVKKNLRWQ
;
A
#
# COMPACT_ATOMS: atom_id res chain seq x y z
N ARG A 1 -0.23 -53.17 -8.27
CA ARG A 1 0.97 -52.87 -7.47
C ARG A 1 1.92 -52.14 -8.40
N VAL A 2 2.13 -50.85 -8.14
CA VAL A 2 3.18 -49.95 -8.69
C VAL A 2 3.22 -49.76 -10.21
N GLU A 3 2.83 -48.56 -10.63
CA GLU A 3 3.48 -47.71 -11.66
C GLU A 3 2.95 -46.30 -11.35
N GLY A 4 3.63 -45.50 -10.52
CA GLY A 4 4.89 -44.87 -10.88
C GLY A 4 4.61 -43.39 -11.14
N ALA A 5 4.20 -42.66 -10.09
CA ALA A 5 4.05 -41.21 -10.14
C ALA A 5 5.43 -40.59 -10.39
N ILE A 6 5.73 -40.32 -11.66
CA ILE A 6 6.90 -39.56 -12.06
C ILE A 6 6.64 -38.11 -11.65
N LEU A 7 7.08 -37.77 -10.44
CA LEU A 7 7.44 -36.41 -10.04
C LEU A 7 8.64 -35.99 -10.89
N GLN A 8 8.37 -35.67 -12.16
CA GLN A 8 9.35 -34.99 -13.01
C GLN A 8 9.54 -33.59 -12.44
N SER A 9 10.74 -33.36 -11.90
CA SER A 9 11.22 -32.08 -11.42
C SER A 9 10.99 -30.98 -12.47
N ARG A 10 9.97 -30.15 -12.27
CA ARG A 10 9.66 -28.97 -13.10
C ARG A 10 10.85 -28.01 -13.07
N PRO A 11 11.49 -27.66 -14.21
CA PRO A 11 12.48 -26.59 -14.26
C PRO A 11 11.75 -25.25 -14.31
N GLN A 12 11.11 -24.87 -13.20
CA GLN A 12 10.69 -23.49 -13.02
C GLN A 12 11.94 -22.69 -12.63
N LEU A 13 12.30 -21.66 -13.40
CA LEU A 13 13.26 -20.63 -12.98
C LEU A 13 12.63 -19.80 -11.86
N LYS A 14 12.51 -20.45 -10.71
CA LYS A 14 12.10 -19.88 -9.44
C LYS A 14 13.13 -18.82 -9.05
N PRO A 15 12.72 -17.72 -8.41
CA PRO A 15 13.66 -16.73 -7.89
C PRO A 15 14.77 -17.45 -7.10
N ARG A 16 16.05 -17.22 -7.47
CA ARG A 16 17.21 -17.90 -6.85
C ARG A 16 17.37 -17.56 -5.36
N ASP A 17 16.73 -16.49 -4.90
CA ASP A 17 16.71 -16.09 -3.50
C ASP A 17 15.66 -16.90 -2.71
N LEU A 18 16.10 -17.55 -1.62
CA LEU A 18 15.27 -18.38 -0.74
C LEU A 18 13.97 -17.68 -0.27
N ILE A 19 14.02 -16.35 -0.10
CA ILE A 19 12.87 -15.53 0.33
C ILE A 19 11.89 -15.28 -0.83
N GLY A 20 12.40 -14.95 -2.02
CA GLY A 20 11.56 -14.81 -3.20
C GLY A 20 10.83 -16.13 -3.51
N TYR A 21 11.52 -17.25 -3.31
CA TYR A 21 10.93 -18.57 -3.43
C TYR A 21 9.81 -18.82 -2.41
N HIS A 22 10.00 -18.43 -1.15
CA HIS A 22 8.97 -18.54 -0.11
C HIS A 22 7.69 -17.78 -0.48
N ILE A 23 7.80 -16.51 -0.89
CA ILE A 23 6.65 -15.69 -1.28
C ILE A 23 5.97 -16.27 -2.53
N SER A 24 6.77 -16.67 -3.53
CA SER A 24 6.25 -17.27 -4.76
C SER A 24 5.50 -18.58 -4.47
N SER A 25 6.01 -19.41 -3.55
CA SER A 25 5.34 -20.65 -3.15
C SER A 25 4.02 -20.38 -2.43
N LEU A 26 3.96 -19.36 -1.57
CA LEU A 26 2.71 -18.98 -0.90
C LEU A 26 1.68 -18.45 -1.89
N PHE A 27 2.10 -17.64 -2.86
CA PHE A 27 1.21 -17.15 -3.92
C PHE A 27 0.68 -18.29 -4.80
N GLU A 28 1.56 -19.23 -5.18
CA GLU A 28 1.17 -20.41 -5.97
C GLU A 28 0.22 -21.31 -5.19
N ASN A 29 0.47 -21.52 -3.90
CA ASN A 29 -0.38 -22.32 -3.01
C ASN A 29 -1.76 -21.69 -2.77
N ASP A 30 -1.88 -20.36 -2.75
CA ASP A 30 -3.15 -19.66 -2.53
C ASP A 30 -4.04 -19.61 -3.78
N ARG A 31 -3.43 -19.44 -4.96
CA ARG A 31 -4.16 -19.15 -6.21
C ARG A 31 -4.13 -20.26 -7.24
N HIS A 32 -3.18 -21.19 -7.13
CA HIS A 32 -2.86 -22.14 -8.18
C HIS A 32 -2.58 -21.44 -9.53
N PHE A 33 -1.78 -20.37 -9.48
CA PHE A 33 -1.59 -19.42 -10.58
C PHE A 33 -1.05 -20.07 -11.86
N SER A 34 -0.28 -21.15 -11.73
CA SER A 34 0.22 -21.96 -12.86
C SER A 34 -0.85 -22.69 -13.66
N HIS A 35 -1.99 -22.98 -13.05
CA HIS A 35 -3.09 -23.67 -13.70
C HIS A 35 -4.08 -22.73 -14.39
N LEU A 36 -4.03 -21.44 -14.06
CA LEU A 36 -4.94 -20.43 -14.57
C LEU A 36 -4.62 -20.06 -16.02
N SER A 37 -5.66 -19.90 -16.83
CA SER A 37 -5.60 -19.28 -18.16
C SER A 37 -5.22 -17.80 -18.07
N THR A 38 -4.86 -17.19 -19.20
CA THR A 38 -4.55 -15.76 -19.27
C THR A 38 -5.67 -14.88 -18.72
N LEU A 39 -6.94 -15.19 -19.05
CA LEU A 39 -8.09 -14.44 -18.56
C LEU A 39 -8.27 -14.60 -17.04
N GLU A 40 -8.14 -15.83 -16.52
CA GLU A 40 -8.26 -16.10 -15.09
C GLU A 40 -7.15 -15.42 -14.27
N ARG A 41 -5.92 -15.35 -14.81
CA ARG A 41 -4.83 -14.58 -14.18
C ARG A 41 -5.12 -13.09 -14.11
N GLU A 42 -5.68 -12.52 -15.17
CA GLU A 42 -6.12 -11.12 -15.15
C GLU A 42 -7.24 -10.88 -14.13
N MET A 43 -8.20 -11.81 -14.03
CA MET A 43 -9.27 -11.73 -13.03
C MET A 43 -8.76 -11.90 -11.58
N ALA A 44 -7.66 -12.63 -11.38
CA ALA A 44 -7.02 -12.74 -10.08
C ALA A 44 -6.47 -11.39 -9.59
N PHE A 45 -6.10 -10.48 -10.52
CA PHE A 45 -5.75 -9.10 -10.22
C PHE A 45 -7.01 -8.24 -9.98
N ARG A 46 -7.55 -8.32 -8.76
CA ARG A 46 -8.75 -7.57 -8.37
C ARG A 46 -8.45 -6.10 -8.05
N THR A 47 -9.44 -5.22 -8.24
CA THR A 47 -9.41 -3.81 -7.80
C THR A 47 -8.22 -3.03 -8.37
N GLU A 48 -7.43 -2.35 -7.51
CA GLU A 48 -6.25 -1.55 -7.88
C GLU A 48 -5.21 -2.40 -8.63
N MET A 49 -5.05 -3.67 -8.27
CA MET A 49 -4.11 -4.59 -8.89
C MET A 49 -4.35 -4.72 -10.39
N GLY A 50 -5.60 -4.98 -10.78
CA GLY A 50 -5.99 -5.11 -12.19
C GLY A 50 -5.90 -3.78 -12.92
N LEU A 51 -6.23 -2.67 -12.25
CA LEU A 51 -6.08 -1.34 -12.82
C LEU A 51 -4.62 -1.03 -13.16
N TYR A 52 -3.68 -1.31 -12.26
CA TYR A 52 -2.25 -1.07 -12.49
C TYR A 52 -1.66 -1.99 -13.55
N TYR A 53 -1.98 -3.29 -13.48
CA TYR A 53 -1.54 -4.24 -14.49
C TYR A 53 -2.09 -3.91 -15.88
N SER A 54 -3.29 -3.30 -15.99
CA SER A 54 -3.83 -2.85 -17.28
C SER A 54 -2.95 -1.83 -18.00
N PHE A 55 -2.26 -0.95 -17.26
CA PHE A 55 -1.36 0.03 -17.87
C PHE A 55 -0.06 -0.60 -18.36
N PHE A 56 0.50 -1.55 -17.59
CA PHE A 56 1.61 -2.37 -18.04
C PHE A 56 1.25 -3.11 -19.34
N LYS A 57 0.07 -3.75 -19.37
CA LYS A 57 -0.46 -4.46 -20.54
C LYS A 57 -0.58 -3.55 -21.78
N ILE A 58 -1.10 -2.32 -21.64
CA ILE A 58 -1.20 -1.34 -22.73
C ILE A 58 0.16 -1.03 -23.36
N ILE A 59 1.23 -0.92 -22.57
CA ILE A 59 2.57 -0.58 -23.08
C ILE A 59 3.22 -1.75 -23.82
N ILE A 60 3.05 -2.98 -23.31
CA ILE A 60 3.66 -4.18 -23.92
C ILE A 60 2.93 -4.60 -25.19
N GLU A 61 1.61 -4.40 -25.28
CA GLU A 61 0.80 -4.71 -26.47
C GLU A 61 0.87 -3.62 -27.55
N ALA A 62 1.37 -2.42 -27.20
CA ALA A 62 1.55 -1.35 -28.17
C ALA A 62 2.67 -1.68 -29.19
N PRO A 63 2.55 -1.21 -30.45
CA PRO A 63 3.55 -1.50 -31.48
C PRO A 63 4.95 -1.00 -31.11
N SER A 64 5.06 0.16 -30.45
CA SER A 64 6.31 0.70 -29.91
C SER A 64 6.16 1.13 -28.45
N PHE A 65 7.27 1.18 -27.72
CA PHE A 65 7.27 1.63 -26.32
C PHE A 65 6.80 3.08 -26.22
N THR A 66 7.23 3.95 -27.14
CA THR A 66 6.84 5.35 -27.20
C THR A 66 5.35 5.52 -27.48
N GLU A 67 4.78 4.70 -28.35
CA GLU A 67 3.34 4.71 -28.61
C GLU A 67 2.53 4.21 -27.39
N GLY A 68 3.01 3.18 -26.71
CA GLY A 68 2.44 2.72 -25.44
C GLY A 68 2.47 3.80 -24.37
N LEU A 69 3.61 4.48 -24.22
CA LEU A 69 3.78 5.61 -23.31
C LEU A 69 2.83 6.77 -23.66
N ARG A 70 2.69 7.10 -24.94
CA ARG A 70 1.76 8.14 -25.42
C ARG A 70 0.30 7.79 -25.14
N LYS A 71 -0.08 6.52 -25.27
CA LYS A 71 -1.43 6.02 -24.96
C LYS A 71 -1.77 6.18 -23.47
N ILE A 72 -0.85 5.86 -22.56
CA ILE A 72 -1.10 6.04 -21.12
C ILE A 72 -1.05 7.52 -20.70
N MET A 73 -0.21 8.33 -21.33
CA MET A 73 -0.13 9.78 -21.06
C MET A 73 -1.36 10.55 -21.56
N ASN A 74 -2.08 10.03 -22.54
CA ASN A 74 -3.31 10.60 -23.09
C ASN A 74 -4.45 9.57 -23.03
N ASP A 75 -4.67 9.00 -21.84
CA ASP A 75 -5.61 7.91 -21.67
C ASP A 75 -7.05 8.42 -21.72
N ARG A 76 -7.87 7.77 -22.56
CA ARG A 76 -9.30 8.05 -22.72
C ARG A 76 -10.20 6.95 -22.15
N LEU A 77 -9.60 5.87 -21.64
CA LEU A 77 -10.32 4.66 -21.25
C LEU A 77 -10.64 4.63 -19.75
N THR A 78 -9.78 5.18 -18.89
CA THR A 78 -9.89 5.02 -17.43
C THR A 78 -10.93 5.96 -16.80
N GLU A 79 -11.06 7.20 -17.29
CA GLU A 79 -12.00 8.20 -16.76
C GLU A 79 -12.89 8.80 -17.88
N TYR A 80 -13.47 7.97 -18.75
CA TYR A 80 -14.24 8.43 -19.91
C TYR A 80 -15.39 9.39 -19.51
N PRO A 81 -15.61 10.54 -20.19
CA PRO A 81 -15.02 10.98 -21.46
C PRO A 81 -13.75 11.82 -21.32
N LEU A 82 -13.20 11.96 -20.11
CA LEU A 82 -12.02 12.78 -19.87
C LEU A 82 -10.77 12.13 -20.48
N VAL A 83 -9.80 12.97 -20.82
CA VAL A 83 -8.46 12.54 -21.20
C VAL A 83 -7.53 12.87 -20.05
N ILE A 84 -6.90 11.84 -19.48
CA ILE A 84 -6.05 12.01 -18.29
C ILE A 84 -4.62 11.54 -18.57
N ASN A 85 -3.67 12.21 -17.93
CA ASN A 85 -2.30 11.72 -17.84
C ASN A 85 -2.19 10.77 -16.65
N THR A 86 -2.18 9.47 -16.95
CA THR A 86 -2.19 8.41 -15.92
C THR A 86 -0.86 8.28 -15.18
N LEU A 87 0.26 8.79 -15.72
CA LEU A 87 1.54 8.82 -15.02
C LEU A 87 1.51 9.82 -13.86
N LYS A 88 0.99 11.03 -14.11
CA LYS A 88 0.78 12.07 -13.10
C LYS A 88 -0.28 11.61 -12.08
N ARG A 89 -1.44 11.28 -12.64
CA ARG A 89 -2.34 10.18 -12.31
C ARG A 89 -2.10 9.37 -11.03
N PHE A 90 -1.54 8.19 -11.30
CA PHE A 90 -1.55 7.01 -10.46
C PHE A 90 -0.14 6.52 -10.07
N ASN A 91 0.90 7.35 -10.30
CA ASN A 91 2.29 7.01 -9.98
C ASN A 91 2.80 5.74 -10.70
N LEU A 92 2.53 5.64 -12.00
CA LEU A 92 2.77 4.45 -12.84
C LEU A 92 4.24 4.19 -13.24
N TYR A 93 5.21 4.74 -12.50
CA TYR A 93 6.63 4.54 -12.82
C TYR A 93 7.06 3.07 -12.82
N PRO A 94 6.66 2.23 -11.83
CA PRO A 94 7.00 0.80 -11.86
C PRO A 94 6.56 0.10 -13.14
N GLU A 95 5.34 0.37 -13.60
CA GLU A 95 4.75 -0.27 -14.78
C GLU A 95 5.49 0.15 -16.05
N VAL A 96 5.87 1.42 -16.17
CA VAL A 96 6.65 1.91 -17.32
C VAL A 96 8.03 1.27 -17.36
N VAL A 97 8.72 1.18 -16.22
CA VAL A 97 10.04 0.55 -16.11
C VAL A 97 9.95 -0.95 -16.42
N LEU A 98 9.00 -1.65 -15.79
CA LEU A 98 8.79 -3.08 -16.03
C LEU A 98 8.38 -3.37 -17.47
N ALA A 99 7.54 -2.55 -18.10
CA ALA A 99 7.15 -2.73 -19.50
C ALA A 99 8.35 -2.53 -20.44
N SER A 100 9.22 -1.55 -20.15
CA SER A 100 10.46 -1.37 -20.89
C SER A 100 11.35 -2.61 -20.76
N TRP A 101 11.55 -3.11 -19.54
CA TRP A 101 12.37 -4.32 -19.29
C TRP A 101 11.78 -5.55 -19.96
N TYR A 102 10.46 -5.73 -19.91
CA TYR A 102 9.77 -6.84 -20.56
C TYR A 102 9.99 -6.84 -22.07
N ARG A 103 9.78 -5.71 -22.74
CA ARG A 103 9.98 -5.60 -24.19
C ARG A 103 11.43 -5.84 -24.59
N SER A 104 12.38 -5.31 -23.83
CA SER A 104 13.80 -5.58 -24.04
C SER A 104 14.14 -7.05 -23.81
N PHE A 105 13.58 -7.67 -22.76
CA PHE A 105 13.78 -9.08 -22.43
C PHE A 105 13.28 -9.99 -23.56
N ILE A 106 12.04 -9.80 -24.03
CA ILE A 106 11.46 -10.54 -25.15
C ILE A 106 12.31 -10.35 -26.42
N SER A 107 12.67 -9.10 -26.75
CA SER A 107 13.47 -8.82 -27.94
C SER A 107 14.84 -9.49 -27.92
N ILE A 108 15.47 -9.58 -26.74
CA ILE A 108 16.76 -10.25 -26.56
C ILE A 108 16.57 -11.76 -26.69
N THR A 109 15.59 -12.35 -26.00
CA THR A 109 15.38 -13.80 -26.02
C THR A 109 14.96 -14.32 -27.39
N ASP A 110 14.16 -13.55 -28.13
CA ASP A 110 13.78 -13.85 -29.50
C ASP A 110 14.99 -13.80 -30.44
N ALA A 111 15.90 -12.83 -30.25
CA ALA A 111 17.14 -12.74 -31.01
C ALA A 111 18.10 -13.92 -30.76
N PHE A 112 18.08 -14.49 -29.55
CA PHE A 112 18.87 -15.68 -29.19
C PHE A 112 18.12 -17.01 -29.39
N GLY A 113 16.87 -16.99 -29.84
CA GLY A 113 16.05 -18.20 -30.05
C GLY A 113 15.76 -18.99 -28.77
N ILE A 114 15.77 -18.34 -27.60
CA ILE A 114 15.55 -19.01 -26.31
C ILE A 114 14.05 -19.08 -26.02
N SER A 115 13.51 -20.29 -25.88
CA SER A 115 12.12 -20.47 -25.44
C SER A 115 11.98 -20.13 -23.95
N ILE A 116 11.23 -19.07 -23.66
CA ILE A 116 11.02 -18.52 -22.31
C ILE A 116 9.59 -18.70 -21.79
N LYS A 117 8.74 -19.40 -22.56
CA LYS A 117 7.37 -19.76 -22.18
C LYS A 117 7.10 -21.21 -22.55
N MET A 118 6.45 -21.94 -21.65
CA MET A 118 5.94 -23.30 -21.91
C MET A 118 4.44 -23.29 -21.71
N CYS A 119 3.69 -23.68 -22.72
CA CYS A 119 2.23 -23.69 -22.70
C CYS A 119 1.71 -25.12 -22.61
N TRP A 120 0.69 -25.31 -21.77
CA TRP A 120 0.05 -26.58 -21.50
C TRP A 120 -1.46 -26.42 -21.65
N SER A 121 -2.14 -27.48 -22.09
CA SER A 121 -3.60 -27.53 -22.06
C SER A 121 -4.05 -28.09 -20.72
N VAL A 122 -4.82 -27.29 -19.99
CA VAL A 122 -5.27 -27.60 -18.63
C VAL A 122 -6.76 -27.86 -18.64
N ASN A 123 -7.16 -29.04 -18.16
CA ASN A 123 -8.56 -29.37 -17.93
C ASN A 123 -9.04 -28.71 -16.63
N ARG A 124 -10.03 -27.82 -16.74
CA ARG A 124 -10.61 -27.10 -15.59
C ARG A 124 -11.62 -27.92 -14.78
N GLY A 125 -11.92 -29.14 -15.21
CA GLY A 125 -12.99 -29.94 -14.62
C GLY A 125 -14.38 -29.35 -14.90
N HIS A 126 -15.40 -29.85 -14.19
CA HIS A 126 -16.78 -29.32 -14.22
C HIS A 126 -17.46 -29.24 -15.61
N GLY A 127 -17.00 -30.02 -16.59
CA GLY A 127 -17.57 -30.01 -17.95
C GLY A 127 -17.19 -28.78 -18.78
N LEU A 128 -16.22 -27.98 -18.33
CA LEU A 128 -15.72 -26.81 -19.06
C LEU A 128 -14.65 -27.19 -20.08
N ASN A 129 -14.56 -26.40 -21.15
CA ASN A 129 -13.54 -26.57 -22.17
C ASN A 129 -12.13 -26.38 -21.57
N PRO A 130 -11.15 -27.21 -22.00
CA PRO A 130 -9.77 -27.04 -21.59
C PRO A 130 -9.25 -25.68 -22.04
N VAL A 131 -8.39 -25.09 -21.22
CA VAL A 131 -7.77 -23.79 -21.49
C VAL A 131 -6.27 -23.92 -21.63
N GLU A 132 -5.68 -23.07 -22.46
CA GLU A 132 -4.24 -22.96 -22.58
C GLU A 132 -3.69 -22.12 -21.41
N SER A 133 -2.75 -22.71 -20.66
CA SER A 133 -2.00 -22.06 -19.59
C SER A 133 -0.52 -22.02 -19.97
N CYS A 134 0.04 -20.82 -20.09
CA CYS A 134 1.47 -20.62 -20.37
C CYS A 134 2.24 -20.23 -19.12
N GLU A 135 3.28 -20.96 -18.75
CA GLU A 135 4.18 -20.63 -17.64
C GLU A 135 5.51 -20.07 -18.16
N GLY A 136 6.10 -19.13 -17.42
CA GLY A 136 7.46 -18.63 -17.65
C GLY A 136 7.57 -17.11 -17.66
N MET A 137 8.80 -16.60 -17.70
CA MET A 137 9.07 -15.15 -17.75
C MET A 137 8.62 -14.50 -19.08
N GLY A 138 8.35 -15.31 -20.11
CA GLY A 138 7.72 -14.85 -21.35
C GLY A 138 6.21 -14.62 -21.25
N ASP A 139 5.57 -15.00 -20.14
CA ASP A 139 4.19 -14.58 -19.85
C ASP A 139 4.19 -13.23 -19.11
N PRO A 140 3.41 -12.24 -19.55
CA PRO A 140 3.43 -10.91 -18.96
C PRO A 140 3.03 -10.87 -17.49
N ALA A 141 2.07 -11.70 -17.06
CA ALA A 141 1.60 -11.71 -15.68
C ALA A 141 2.65 -12.30 -14.74
N TYR A 142 3.30 -13.39 -15.16
CA TYR A 142 4.43 -13.99 -14.46
C TYR A 142 5.61 -13.03 -14.35
N PHE A 143 6.00 -12.38 -15.45
CA PHE A 143 7.08 -11.40 -15.44
C PHE A 143 6.80 -10.30 -14.41
N TYR A 144 5.59 -9.72 -14.45
CA TYR A 144 5.19 -8.64 -13.57
C TYR A 144 5.31 -9.01 -12.08
N VAL A 145 4.72 -10.15 -11.69
CA VAL A 145 4.69 -10.60 -10.29
C VAL A 145 6.08 -11.05 -9.82
N THR A 146 6.89 -11.66 -10.69
CA THR A 146 8.24 -12.13 -10.36
C THR A 146 9.14 -10.98 -9.94
N PHE A 147 9.11 -9.83 -10.63
CA PHE A 147 9.91 -8.67 -10.24
C PHE A 147 9.50 -8.10 -8.88
N VAL A 148 8.20 -8.13 -8.54
CA VAL A 148 7.74 -7.76 -7.20
C VAL A 148 8.32 -8.71 -6.15
N PHE A 149 8.35 -10.01 -6.42
CA PHE A 149 8.91 -11.00 -5.49
C PHE A 149 10.42 -10.86 -5.33
N ILE A 150 11.16 -10.56 -6.40
CA ILE A 150 12.60 -10.27 -6.33
C ILE A 150 12.84 -9.03 -5.46
N LEU A 151 12.09 -7.96 -5.67
CA LEU A 151 12.23 -6.72 -4.90
C LEU A 151 11.94 -6.94 -3.40
N ASN A 152 10.94 -7.76 -3.08
CA ASN A 152 10.62 -8.15 -1.70
C ASN A 152 11.62 -9.17 -1.11
N GLY A 153 12.29 -9.97 -1.95
CA GLY A 153 13.44 -10.77 -1.55
C GLY A 153 14.61 -9.88 -1.09
N LEU A 154 14.92 -8.84 -1.88
CA LEU A 154 15.95 -7.85 -1.54
C LEU A 154 15.62 -7.09 -0.26
N MET A 155 14.34 -6.77 -0.03
CA MET A 155 13.87 -6.18 1.23
C MET A 155 14.27 -7.00 2.46
N MET A 156 14.21 -8.34 2.40
CA MET A 156 14.58 -9.18 3.53
C MET A 156 16.07 -9.16 3.82
N SER A 157 16.89 -9.10 2.76
CA SER A 157 18.32 -8.87 2.89
C SER A 157 18.61 -7.52 3.56
N LEU A 158 17.86 -6.47 3.21
CA LEU A 158 17.95 -5.17 3.88
C LEU A 158 17.54 -5.24 5.35
N PHE A 159 16.48 -5.98 5.71
CA PHE A 159 16.09 -6.19 7.11
C PHE A 159 17.17 -6.90 7.92
N PHE A 160 17.82 -7.93 7.35
CA PHE A 160 18.93 -8.61 8.00
C PHE A 160 20.11 -7.67 8.26
N LEU A 161 20.49 -6.87 7.25
CA LEU A 161 21.55 -5.85 7.39
C LEU A 161 21.17 -4.79 8.44
N TYR A 162 19.91 -4.36 8.42
CA TYR A 162 19.40 -3.35 9.34
C TYR A 162 19.41 -3.82 10.80
N GLY A 163 18.91 -5.02 11.08
CA GLY A 163 18.96 -5.62 12.42
C GLY A 163 20.39 -5.91 12.88
N THR A 164 21.29 -6.31 11.97
CA THR A 164 22.71 -6.51 12.28
C THR A 164 23.39 -5.20 12.67
N TYR A 165 23.09 -4.13 11.94
CA TYR A 165 23.65 -2.80 12.21
C TYR A 165 23.14 -2.22 13.53
N LEU A 166 21.82 -2.23 13.74
CA LEU A 166 21.18 -1.63 14.91
C LEU A 166 21.58 -2.34 16.22
N SER A 167 21.74 -3.66 16.18
CA SER A 167 22.16 -4.45 17.35
C SER A 167 23.69 -4.51 17.55
N GLY A 168 24.47 -4.19 16.52
CA GLY A 168 25.93 -4.40 16.49
C GLY A 168 26.34 -5.88 16.48
N SER A 169 25.44 -6.81 16.14
CA SER A 169 25.68 -8.26 16.17
C SER A 169 24.97 -8.96 15.02
N ARG A 170 25.63 -9.96 14.40
CA ARG A 170 25.02 -10.81 13.36
C ARG A 170 23.78 -11.56 13.87
N LEU A 171 23.72 -11.86 15.17
CA LEU A 171 22.55 -12.48 15.79
C LEU A 171 21.31 -11.57 15.74
N GLY A 172 21.46 -10.25 15.80
CA GLY A 172 20.32 -9.33 15.68
C GLY A 172 19.70 -9.34 14.28
N GLY A 173 20.51 -9.53 13.23
CA GLY A 173 20.01 -9.76 11.87
C GLY A 173 19.17 -11.04 11.78
N VAL A 174 19.65 -12.14 12.36
CA VAL A 174 18.91 -13.41 12.43
C VAL A 174 17.59 -13.24 13.19
N VAL A 175 17.62 -12.61 14.37
CA VAL A 175 16.40 -12.34 15.15
C VAL A 175 15.39 -11.53 14.34
N THR A 176 15.84 -10.49 13.62
CA THR A 176 14.95 -9.66 12.77
C THR A 176 14.28 -10.50 11.68
N ALA A 177 15.07 -11.26 10.92
CA ALA A 177 14.56 -12.09 9.84
C ALA A 177 13.60 -13.18 10.35
N SER A 178 13.96 -13.87 11.44
CA SER A 178 13.10 -14.88 12.07
C SER A 178 11.79 -14.26 12.58
N CYS A 179 11.84 -13.11 13.27
CA CYS A 179 10.64 -12.43 13.74
C CYS A 179 9.72 -12.02 12.59
N PHE A 180 10.30 -11.59 11.46
CA PHE A 180 9.54 -11.26 10.26
C PHE A 180 8.81 -12.49 9.72
N PHE A 181 9.49 -13.63 9.55
CA PHE A 181 8.88 -14.87 9.07
C PHE A 181 7.82 -15.41 10.02
N PHE A 182 8.06 -15.38 11.33
CA PHE A 182 7.08 -15.86 12.32
C PHE A 182 5.77 -15.04 12.33
N ASN A 183 5.84 -13.79 11.88
CA ASN A 183 4.71 -12.87 11.79
C ASN A 183 4.42 -12.46 10.33
N HIS A 184 4.78 -13.30 9.34
CA HIS A 184 4.77 -12.92 7.92
C HIS A 184 3.43 -12.31 7.46
N GLY A 185 2.29 -12.89 7.88
CA GLY A 185 0.96 -12.42 7.50
C GLY A 185 0.56 -11.05 8.05
N GLU A 186 1.25 -10.57 9.09
CA GLU A 186 1.06 -9.22 9.67
C GLU A 186 2.13 -8.23 9.20
N CYS A 187 3.25 -8.73 8.69
CA CYS A 187 4.38 -7.95 8.18
C CYS A 187 4.20 -7.54 6.72
N THR A 188 3.59 -8.40 5.90
CA THR A 188 3.41 -8.16 4.48
C THR A 188 2.19 -8.89 3.95
N ARG A 189 1.65 -8.39 2.85
CA ARG A 189 0.55 -9.00 2.09
C ARG A 189 0.88 -9.22 0.63
N VAL A 190 2.16 -9.09 0.27
CA VAL A 190 2.66 -9.23 -1.11
C VAL A 190 2.29 -10.58 -1.72
N MET A 191 2.16 -11.63 -0.91
CA MET A 191 1.74 -12.96 -1.37
C MET A 191 0.26 -13.05 -1.78
N TRP A 192 -0.60 -12.09 -1.41
CA TRP A 192 -2.00 -12.05 -1.84
C TRP A 192 -2.26 -10.94 -2.84
N THR A 193 -1.57 -9.81 -2.66
CA THR A 193 -1.73 -8.61 -3.48
C THR A 193 -0.37 -8.08 -3.95
N PRO A 194 0.35 -8.80 -4.85
CA PRO A 194 1.68 -8.39 -5.29
C PRO A 194 1.73 -6.99 -5.94
N PRO A 195 0.86 -6.64 -6.92
CA PRO A 195 1.05 -5.47 -7.76
C PRO A 195 0.53 -4.16 -7.13
N LEU A 196 0.46 -4.08 -5.80
CA LEU A 196 0.12 -2.84 -5.10
C LEU A 196 1.32 -1.89 -4.99
N ARG A 197 1.04 -0.59 -4.89
CA ARG A 197 2.06 0.46 -4.87
C ARG A 197 3.02 0.37 -3.70
N GLU A 198 2.51 0.01 -2.52
CA GLU A 198 3.34 -0.17 -1.34
C GLU A 198 4.32 -1.34 -1.50
N SER A 199 3.97 -2.38 -2.26
CA SER A 199 4.86 -3.53 -2.52
C SER A 199 6.12 -3.13 -3.29
N PHE A 200 6.02 -2.10 -4.14
CA PHE A 200 7.17 -1.54 -4.87
C PHE A 200 7.96 -0.54 -4.02
N SER A 201 7.29 0.23 -3.18
CA SER A 201 7.91 1.36 -2.48
C SER A 201 8.57 0.95 -1.16
N TYR A 202 7.95 0.01 -0.43
CA TYR A 202 8.36 -0.36 0.92
C TYR A 202 9.83 -0.81 1.07
N PRO A 203 10.43 -1.56 0.12
CA PRO A 203 11.85 -1.89 0.19
C PRO A 203 12.78 -0.66 0.21
N PHE A 204 12.39 0.41 -0.50
CA PHE A 204 13.12 1.68 -0.50
C PHE A 204 12.93 2.47 0.80
N LEU A 205 11.79 2.33 1.49
CA LEU A 205 11.61 2.86 2.85
C LEU A 205 12.61 2.24 3.83
N ILE A 206 12.76 0.91 3.79
CA ILE A 206 13.69 0.21 4.68
C ILE A 206 15.13 0.62 4.39
N LEU A 207 15.50 0.72 3.10
CA LEU A 207 16.80 1.25 2.70
C LEU A 207 17.01 2.69 3.20
N GLN A 208 16.01 3.55 3.04
CA GLN A 208 16.06 4.94 3.47
C GLN A 208 16.22 5.07 5.00
N MET A 209 15.49 4.28 5.79
CA MET A 209 15.60 4.26 7.25
C MET A 209 16.95 3.71 7.72
N LEU A 210 17.48 2.68 7.03
CA LEU A 210 18.82 2.16 7.28
C LEU A 210 19.90 3.22 7.02
N LEU A 211 19.82 3.92 5.87
CA LEU A 211 20.74 5.01 5.52
C LEU A 211 20.64 6.19 6.49
N LEU A 212 19.44 6.54 6.96
CA LEU A 212 19.24 7.55 7.99
C LEU A 212 19.90 7.15 9.31
N THR A 213 19.72 5.89 9.73
CA THR A 213 20.33 5.35 10.95
C THR A 213 21.86 5.34 10.83
N HIS A 214 22.38 5.15 9.63
CA HIS A 214 23.81 5.22 9.33
C HIS A 214 24.38 6.66 9.24
N ILE A 215 23.61 7.67 9.69
CA ILE A 215 23.95 9.10 9.83
C ILE A 215 25.13 9.53 8.93
N LEU A 216 24.87 9.56 7.62
CA LEU A 216 25.71 10.16 6.58
C LEU A 216 27.05 9.47 6.23
N ARG A 217 27.01 8.42 5.39
CA ARG A 217 28.11 8.17 4.43
C ARG A 217 27.89 8.84 3.07
N THR A 218 26.65 8.85 2.57
CA THR A 218 26.31 9.42 1.24
C THR A 218 24.91 10.04 1.24
N MET A 219 24.82 11.38 1.25
CA MET A 219 23.54 12.09 1.17
C MET A 219 22.81 11.89 -0.15
N VAL A 220 23.56 11.64 -1.23
CA VAL A 220 23.00 11.32 -2.54
C VAL A 220 22.22 10.01 -2.49
N ALA A 221 22.76 8.95 -1.87
CA ALA A 221 22.08 7.65 -1.78
C ALA A 221 20.79 7.75 -0.95
N PHE A 222 20.82 8.55 0.12
CA PHE A 222 19.63 8.85 0.91
C PHE A 222 18.56 9.58 0.09
N GLY A 223 18.95 10.63 -0.64
CA GLY A 223 18.04 11.37 -1.53
C GLY A 223 17.44 10.49 -2.62
N VAL A 224 18.24 9.61 -3.24
CA VAL A 224 17.78 8.66 -4.26
C VAL A 224 16.82 7.63 -3.68
N ALA A 225 17.12 7.05 -2.52
CA ALA A 225 16.21 6.12 -1.84
C ALA A 225 14.86 6.79 -1.51
N ASN A 226 14.90 8.06 -1.10
CA ASN A 226 13.70 8.83 -0.82
C ASN A 226 12.86 9.11 -2.10
N ILE A 227 13.52 9.38 -3.22
CA ILE A 227 12.86 9.52 -4.54
C ILE A 227 12.21 8.20 -4.96
N LEU A 228 12.94 7.08 -4.87
CA LEU A 228 12.43 5.75 -5.22
C LEU A 228 11.32 5.27 -4.28
N PHE A 229 11.24 5.80 -3.05
CA PHE A 229 10.12 5.56 -2.14
C PHE A 229 8.88 6.39 -2.49
N MET A 230 9.05 7.67 -2.89
CA MET A 230 7.91 8.55 -3.20
C MET A 230 7.31 8.32 -4.59
N LEU A 231 8.14 8.05 -5.60
CA LEU A 231 7.69 7.93 -7.00
C LEU A 231 6.63 6.85 -7.24
N PRO A 232 6.70 5.65 -6.63
CA PRO A 232 5.71 4.61 -6.89
C PRO A 232 4.47 4.72 -6.00
N TRP A 233 4.50 5.50 -4.91
CA TRP A 233 3.44 5.47 -3.91
C TRP A 233 3.08 6.84 -3.35
N GLN A 234 1.85 7.28 -3.68
CA GLN A 234 1.31 8.57 -3.25
C GLN A 234 1.30 8.79 -1.72
N PHE A 235 1.04 7.73 -0.95
CA PHE A 235 0.92 7.84 0.50
C PHE A 235 2.27 7.81 1.23
N ALA A 236 3.39 7.68 0.49
CA ALA A 236 4.73 7.73 1.05
C ALA A 236 4.96 9.00 1.90
N GLN A 237 4.33 10.11 1.52
CA GLN A 237 4.41 11.39 2.23
C GLN A 237 3.96 11.31 3.69
N PHE A 238 2.92 10.51 4.00
CA PHE A 238 2.45 10.34 5.38
C PHE A 238 3.47 9.58 6.23
N VAL A 239 4.13 8.57 5.65
CA VAL A 239 5.22 7.86 6.33
C VAL A 239 6.41 8.78 6.56
N LEU A 240 6.82 9.56 5.55
CA LEU A 240 7.90 10.53 5.70
C LEU A 240 7.57 11.64 6.70
N LEU A 241 6.29 12.06 6.80
CA LEU A 241 5.84 12.99 7.83
C LEU A 241 6.10 12.43 9.24
N THR A 242 5.80 11.15 9.50
CA THR A 242 6.10 10.54 10.81
C THR A 242 7.61 10.51 11.09
N GLN A 243 8.43 10.32 10.06
CA GLN A 243 9.88 10.36 10.19
C GLN A 243 10.40 11.77 10.51
N ILE A 244 9.90 12.80 9.83
CA ILE A 244 10.24 14.20 10.16
C ILE A 244 9.78 14.56 11.57
N ALA A 245 8.59 14.10 11.99
CA ALA A 245 8.10 14.29 13.35
C ALA A 245 9.03 13.62 14.39
N SER A 246 9.48 12.38 14.13
CA SER A 246 10.43 11.67 14.99
C SER A 246 11.79 12.36 15.06
N LEU A 247 12.33 12.85 13.93
CA LEU A 247 13.58 13.61 13.88
C LEU A 247 13.45 14.98 14.56
N PHE A 248 12.29 15.62 14.45
CA PHE A 248 12.03 16.87 15.14
C PHE A 248 11.89 16.67 16.65
N ALA A 249 11.27 15.57 17.09
CA ALA A 249 11.21 15.20 18.51
C ALA A 249 12.61 14.96 19.10
N THR A 250 13.50 14.28 18.37
CA THR A 250 14.90 14.10 18.83
C THR A 250 15.67 15.43 18.86
N TYR A 251 15.36 16.38 17.97
CA TYR A 251 15.91 17.73 17.98
C TYR A 251 15.44 18.56 19.17
N ILE A 252 14.13 18.54 19.48
CA ILE A 252 13.55 19.22 20.63
C ILE A 252 14.19 18.73 21.95
N LEU A 253 14.49 17.43 22.04
CA LEU A 253 15.14 16.82 23.19
C LEU A 253 16.66 17.04 23.24
N GLY A 254 17.26 17.66 22.22
CA GLY A 254 18.68 17.99 22.19
C GLY A 254 19.62 16.82 21.86
N PHE A 255 19.11 15.72 21.29
CA PHE A 255 19.95 14.58 20.87
C PHE A 255 20.63 14.78 19.51
N ILE A 256 20.10 15.67 18.66
CA ILE A 256 20.62 15.96 17.31
C ILE A 256 20.93 17.45 17.17
N ASP A 257 22.10 17.75 16.58
CA ASP A 257 22.51 19.11 16.28
C ASP A 257 21.67 19.72 15.14
N SER A 258 21.48 21.04 15.18
CA SER A 258 20.74 21.77 14.15
C SER A 258 21.36 21.61 12.76
N SER A 259 22.69 21.57 12.65
CA SER A 259 23.41 21.36 11.39
C SER A 259 23.06 20.01 10.74
N LYS A 260 23.07 18.94 11.53
CA LYS A 260 22.74 17.59 11.05
C LYS A 260 21.26 17.45 10.68
N LEU A 261 20.37 18.06 11.46
CA LEU A 261 18.97 18.11 11.09
C LEU A 261 18.75 18.87 9.76
N LEU A 262 19.43 20.00 9.56
CA LEU A 262 19.33 20.78 8.32
C LEU A 262 19.85 20.00 7.10
N GLU A 263 20.98 19.30 7.20
CA GLU A 263 21.48 18.42 6.13
C GLU A 263 20.43 17.39 5.69
N ILE A 264 19.78 16.74 6.65
CA ILE A 264 18.72 15.76 6.40
C ILE A 264 17.49 16.44 5.75
N LEU A 265 17.07 17.59 6.28
CA LEU A 265 15.94 18.35 5.74
C LEU A 265 16.18 18.80 4.30
N TYR A 266 17.39 19.26 3.96
CA TYR A 266 17.74 19.62 2.59
C TYR A 266 17.64 18.43 1.64
N ALA A 267 18.10 17.25 2.06
CA ALA A 267 17.94 16.04 1.25
C ALA A 267 16.45 15.70 1.02
N HIS A 268 15.61 15.79 2.06
CA HIS A 268 14.16 15.60 1.93
C HIS A 268 13.50 16.64 1.01
N MET A 269 13.87 17.92 1.12
CA MET A 269 13.34 18.99 0.27
C MET A 269 13.77 18.85 -1.19
N ILE A 270 15.03 18.51 -1.46
CA ILE A 270 15.53 18.27 -2.83
C ILE A 270 14.81 17.06 -3.44
N SER A 271 14.67 15.96 -2.70
CA SER A 271 13.92 14.78 -3.17
C SER A 271 12.46 15.14 -3.47
N LEU A 272 11.80 15.95 -2.63
CA LEU A 272 10.43 16.40 -2.84
C LEU A 272 10.30 17.22 -4.14
N LEU A 273 11.20 18.18 -4.36
CA LEU A 273 11.20 19.02 -5.58
C LEU A 273 11.47 18.19 -6.84
N LEU A 274 12.41 17.24 -6.78
CA LEU A 274 12.67 16.36 -7.91
C LEU A 274 11.47 15.46 -8.21
N CYS A 275 10.83 14.87 -7.19
CA CYS A 275 9.61 14.09 -7.38
C CYS A 275 8.48 14.95 -7.95
N PHE A 276 8.33 16.20 -7.52
CA PHE A 276 7.36 17.14 -8.12
C PHE A 276 7.61 17.36 -9.61
N ALA A 277 8.88 17.56 -10.00
CA ALA A 277 9.26 17.71 -11.40
C ALA A 277 9.03 16.44 -12.22
N LEU A 278 9.45 15.28 -11.69
CA LEU A 278 9.28 13.98 -12.34
C LEU A 278 7.79 13.69 -12.58
N MET A 279 6.92 13.89 -11.58
CA MET A 279 5.48 13.60 -11.65
C MET A 279 4.67 14.68 -12.38
N PHE A 280 5.27 15.43 -13.30
CA PHE A 280 4.61 16.44 -14.13
C PHE A 280 3.82 17.50 -13.32
N GLY A 281 4.43 17.98 -12.24
CA GLY A 281 3.85 19.01 -11.37
C GLY A 281 2.58 18.51 -10.67
N ASN A 282 2.64 17.32 -10.06
CA ASN A 282 1.56 16.85 -9.20
C ASN A 282 1.47 17.74 -7.96
N ALA A 283 0.46 18.62 -7.96
CA ALA A 283 0.33 19.67 -6.97
C ALA A 283 -0.07 19.13 -5.58
N MET A 284 -0.63 17.92 -5.49
CA MET A 284 -0.89 17.21 -4.24
C MET A 284 0.38 17.04 -3.41
N LEU A 285 1.54 16.88 -4.07
CA LEU A 285 2.81 16.67 -3.39
C LEU A 285 3.21 17.92 -2.58
N LEU A 286 2.98 19.12 -3.12
CA LEU A 286 3.36 20.40 -2.52
C LEU A 286 2.34 20.89 -1.48
N SER A 287 1.05 20.58 -1.65
CA SER A 287 0.00 20.88 -0.66
C SER A 287 -0.05 19.90 0.51
N SER A 288 0.87 18.94 0.57
CA SER A 288 0.88 17.90 1.60
C SER A 288 1.29 18.40 2.98
N TYR A 289 0.84 17.70 4.03
CA TYR A 289 1.31 17.93 5.40
C TYR A 289 2.82 17.70 5.55
N TYR A 290 3.41 16.81 4.76
CA TYR A 290 4.85 16.56 4.74
C TYR A 290 5.64 17.77 4.22
N ALA A 291 5.25 18.34 3.08
CA ALA A 291 5.89 19.54 2.54
C ALA A 291 5.79 20.72 3.51
N SER A 292 4.60 20.91 4.11
CA SER A 292 4.37 21.95 5.11
C SER A 292 5.23 21.75 6.36
N SER A 293 5.30 20.52 6.86
CA SER A 293 6.13 20.15 8.02
C SER A 293 7.62 20.42 7.77
N LEU A 294 8.14 20.05 6.59
CA LEU A 294 9.54 20.31 6.23
C LEU A 294 9.89 21.80 6.31
N VAL A 295 9.04 22.67 5.76
CA VAL A 295 9.25 24.12 5.78
C VAL A 295 9.25 24.65 7.21
N ILE A 296 8.28 24.25 8.03
CA ILE A 296 8.19 24.71 9.42
C ILE A 296 9.39 24.24 10.24
N VAL A 297 9.79 22.97 10.13
CA VAL A 297 10.98 22.46 10.82
C VAL A 297 12.24 23.16 10.33
N TRP A 298 12.38 23.44 9.03
CA TRP A 298 13.52 24.19 8.47
C TRP A 298 13.60 25.62 9.03
N VAL A 299 12.47 26.35 9.08
CA VAL A 299 12.42 27.69 9.69
C VAL A 299 12.80 27.63 11.17
N MET A 300 12.28 26.65 11.91
CA MET A 300 12.61 26.49 13.33
C MET A 300 14.08 26.13 13.55
N ALA A 301 14.64 25.21 12.77
CA ALA A 301 16.02 24.76 12.90
C ALA A 301 17.04 25.85 12.52
N THR A 302 16.73 26.70 11.53
CA THR A 302 17.59 27.83 11.13
C THR A 302 17.52 29.00 12.10
N ARG A 303 16.31 29.37 12.56
CA ARG A 303 16.10 30.55 13.43
C ARG A 303 16.37 30.29 14.91
N CYS A 304 16.14 29.07 15.40
CA CYS A 304 16.40 28.73 16.81
C CYS A 304 17.88 28.42 17.13
N ALA A 305 18.77 28.39 16.12
CA ALA A 305 20.21 28.21 16.36
C ALA A 305 20.81 29.33 17.24
N ALA A 306 20.19 30.52 17.27
CA ALA A 306 20.69 31.69 17.99
C ALA A 306 20.33 31.73 19.51
N HIS A 307 19.45 30.86 20.02
CA HIS A 307 18.95 30.91 21.40
C HIS A 307 19.42 29.76 22.30
N PHE A 308 20.63 29.25 22.07
CA PHE A 308 21.20 28.11 22.82
C PHE A 308 21.51 28.40 24.31
N LEU A 309 21.25 29.62 24.80
CA LEU A 309 21.75 30.09 26.11
C LEU A 309 20.72 30.18 27.25
N VAL A 310 19.58 29.48 27.21
CA VAL A 310 18.68 29.42 28.37
C VAL A 310 18.29 27.96 28.66
N TYR A 311 19.18 27.29 29.38
CA TYR A 311 19.14 25.85 29.68
C TYR A 311 18.13 25.45 30.78
N HIS A 312 17.28 26.38 31.25
CA HIS A 312 16.57 26.16 32.52
C HIS A 312 15.02 26.19 32.46
N LEU A 313 14.41 26.36 31.28
CA LEU A 313 12.94 26.32 31.09
C LEU A 313 12.50 25.18 30.16
N THR A 314 13.05 23.98 30.37
CA THR A 314 13.16 22.92 29.36
C THR A 314 11.84 22.28 28.94
N ASN A 315 10.94 21.87 29.84
CA ASN A 315 9.75 21.12 29.44
C ASN A 315 8.69 21.98 28.73
N ILE A 316 8.42 23.19 29.24
CA ILE A 316 7.40 24.08 28.68
C ILE A 316 7.82 24.57 27.29
N LEU A 317 9.10 24.91 27.11
CA LEU A 317 9.64 25.34 25.82
C LEU A 317 9.65 24.20 24.79
N GLN A 318 9.93 22.97 25.21
CA GLN A 318 9.86 21.78 24.34
C GLN A 318 8.43 21.53 23.84
N VAL A 319 7.44 21.58 24.74
CA VAL A 319 6.02 21.47 24.39
C VAL A 319 5.61 22.61 23.46
N ALA A 320 6.01 23.85 23.77
CA ALA A 320 5.71 25.01 22.93
C ALA A 320 6.28 24.85 21.51
N LYS A 321 7.53 24.38 21.35
CA LYS A 321 8.13 24.09 20.03
C LYS A 321 7.33 23.02 19.27
N GLY A 322 6.92 21.95 19.94
CA GLY A 322 6.07 20.91 19.35
C GLY A 322 4.70 21.45 18.89
N THR A 323 4.06 22.27 19.72
CA THR A 323 2.78 22.91 19.40
C THR A 323 2.89 23.88 18.23
N VAL A 324 3.95 24.71 18.19
CA VAL A 324 4.23 25.62 17.07
C VAL A 324 4.43 24.85 15.77
N TRP A 325 5.17 23.75 15.80
CA TRP A 325 5.34 22.89 14.63
C TRP A 325 4.01 22.32 14.13
N LEU A 326 3.19 21.79 15.03
CA LEU A 326 1.91 21.18 14.67
C LEU A 326 0.92 22.21 14.10
N ILE A 327 0.73 23.34 14.79
CA ILE A 327 -0.15 24.42 14.34
C ILE A 327 0.37 25.04 13.04
N GLY A 328 1.67 25.32 12.96
CA GLY A 328 2.31 25.88 11.78
C GLY A 328 2.15 24.97 10.56
N THR A 329 2.30 23.65 10.73
CA THR A 329 2.12 22.66 9.66
C THR A 329 0.68 22.67 9.15
N VAL A 330 -0.31 22.71 10.05
CA VAL A 330 -1.73 22.74 9.67
C VAL A 330 -2.08 24.04 8.94
N ILE A 331 -1.67 25.19 9.46
CA ILE A 331 -1.92 26.50 8.84
C ILE A 331 -1.28 26.57 7.46
N LEU A 332 0.01 26.21 7.35
CA LEU A 332 0.73 26.27 6.09
C LEU A 332 0.12 25.32 5.05
N LYS A 333 -0.33 24.13 5.47
CA LYS A 333 -1.07 23.21 4.60
C LYS A 333 -2.34 23.84 4.06
N PHE A 334 -3.16 24.46 4.91
CA PHE A 334 -4.40 25.11 4.46
C PHE A 334 -4.13 26.26 3.49
N VAL A 335 -3.11 27.07 3.77
CA VAL A 335 -2.67 28.15 2.87
C VAL A 335 -2.18 27.60 1.54
N ALA A 336 -1.33 26.57 1.55
CA ALA A 336 -0.81 25.93 0.34
C ALA A 336 -1.93 25.31 -0.51
N SER A 337 -2.87 24.58 0.11
CA SER A 337 -4.04 24.02 -0.59
C SER A 337 -4.91 25.11 -1.22
N LYS A 338 -5.11 26.25 -0.55
CA LYS A 338 -5.89 27.38 -1.09
C LYS A 338 -5.19 28.09 -2.25
N ILE A 339 -3.87 28.29 -2.16
CA ILE A 339 -3.08 28.90 -3.23
C ILE A 339 -3.07 28.03 -4.49
N LEU A 340 -2.96 26.70 -4.31
CA LEU A 340 -2.90 25.75 -5.41
C LEU A 340 -4.28 25.32 -5.93
N GLY A 341 -5.36 25.69 -5.25
CA GLY A 341 -6.74 25.36 -5.64
C GLY A 341 -7.06 23.86 -5.54
N ILE A 342 -6.48 23.15 -4.55
CA ILE A 342 -6.59 21.69 -4.43
C ILE A 342 -7.49 21.31 -3.25
N ASP A 343 -8.58 20.62 -3.55
CA ASP A 343 -9.51 20.05 -2.55
C ASP A 343 -9.33 18.53 -2.34
N ASP A 344 -8.33 17.91 -2.99
CA ASP A 344 -8.15 16.45 -3.00
C ASP A 344 -7.88 15.86 -1.59
N ASP A 345 -7.11 16.54 -0.74
CA ASP A 345 -6.78 16.10 0.63
C ASP A 345 -7.88 16.37 1.67
N ALA A 346 -8.99 17.01 1.28
CA ALA A 346 -10.10 17.28 2.20
C ALA A 346 -10.72 15.97 2.72
N HIS A 347 -10.71 14.91 1.91
CA HIS A 347 -11.26 13.61 2.28
C HIS A 347 -10.52 12.94 3.44
N ILE A 348 -9.18 12.97 3.46
CA ILE A 348 -8.39 12.35 4.54
C ILE A 348 -8.64 13.06 5.88
N SER A 349 -8.76 14.39 5.85
CA SER A 349 -9.12 15.18 7.03
C SER A 349 -10.54 14.85 7.51
N ASN A 350 -11.48 14.69 6.59
CA ASN A 350 -12.85 14.30 6.90
C ASN A 350 -12.91 12.87 7.46
N LEU A 351 -12.10 11.95 6.93
CA LEU A 351 -11.98 10.58 7.42
C LEU A 351 -11.49 10.56 8.88
N LEU A 352 -10.40 11.28 9.19
CA LEU A 352 -9.92 11.41 10.56
C LEU A 352 -10.98 12.08 11.46
N LYS A 353 -11.65 13.13 10.97
CA LYS A 353 -12.75 13.79 11.69
C LYS A 353 -13.89 12.81 11.98
N SER A 354 -14.31 11.99 11.03
CA SER A 354 -15.37 10.98 11.19
C SER A 354 -15.00 9.88 12.19
N LYS A 355 -13.71 9.61 12.40
CA LYS A 355 -13.24 8.64 13.39
C LYS A 355 -13.31 9.16 14.83
N PHE A 356 -13.09 10.45 15.04
CA PHE A 356 -13.06 11.06 16.38
C PHE A 356 -14.32 11.86 16.72
N THR A 357 -15.21 12.10 15.76
CA THR A 357 -16.44 12.88 15.92
C THR A 357 -17.61 12.19 15.22
N ASN A 358 -18.84 12.64 15.49
CA ASN A 358 -20.05 12.11 14.84
C ASN A 358 -20.25 12.59 13.39
N TYR A 359 -19.22 13.13 12.74
CA TYR A 359 -19.30 13.58 11.35
C TYR A 359 -19.44 12.37 10.41
N LYS A 360 -20.45 12.41 9.53
CA LYS A 360 -20.72 11.36 8.54
C LYS A 360 -21.10 12.02 7.20
N ASP A 361 -20.42 11.62 6.14
CA ASP A 361 -20.79 11.91 4.75
C ASP A 361 -20.65 10.65 3.90
N PHE A 362 -21.17 10.66 2.67
CA PHE A 362 -21.11 9.51 1.77
C PHE A 362 -19.68 8.99 1.58
N ASP A 363 -18.74 9.90 1.34
CA ASP A 363 -17.35 9.55 1.06
C ASP A 363 -16.65 8.99 2.30
N THR A 364 -16.89 9.49 3.51
CA THR A 364 -16.30 8.96 4.75
C THR A 364 -16.90 7.62 5.12
N LEU A 365 -18.20 7.43 4.94
CA LEU A 365 -18.87 6.15 5.19
C LEU A 365 -18.38 5.05 4.25
N MET A 366 -18.06 5.38 3.00
CA MET A 366 -17.44 4.45 2.04
C MET A 366 -16.16 3.83 2.60
N TYR A 367 -15.36 4.59 3.36
CA TYR A 367 -14.14 4.11 4.01
C TYR A 367 -14.40 3.52 5.40
N SER A 368 -15.18 4.19 6.26
CA SER A 368 -15.38 3.74 7.65
C SER A 368 -16.20 2.44 7.76
N CYS A 369 -17.00 2.11 6.74
CA CYS A 369 -17.73 0.85 6.65
C CYS A 369 -16.89 -0.30 6.10
N ALA A 370 -15.70 -0.02 5.56
CA ALA A 370 -14.74 -1.01 5.11
C ALA A 370 -13.83 -1.43 6.27
N VAL A 371 -13.58 -2.73 6.41
CA VAL A 371 -12.83 -3.31 7.55
C VAL A 371 -11.37 -2.85 7.54
N GLU A 372 -10.82 -2.58 6.36
CA GLU A 372 -9.44 -2.19 6.13
C GLU A 372 -9.07 -0.82 6.73
N PHE A 373 -10.05 0.08 6.83
CA PHE A 373 -9.90 1.42 7.39
C PHE A 373 -10.43 1.52 8.81
N ASP A 374 -10.82 0.41 9.44
CA ASP A 374 -11.26 0.39 10.83
C ASP A 374 -10.08 0.53 11.81
N PHE A 375 -10.39 0.73 13.08
CA PHE A 375 -9.41 0.67 14.16
C PHE A 375 -8.79 -0.73 14.28
N MET A 376 -7.62 -0.79 14.92
CA MET A 376 -6.90 -2.05 15.07
C MET A 376 -7.74 -3.16 15.72
N GLU A 377 -7.88 -4.31 15.06
CA GLU A 377 -8.53 -5.49 15.60
C GLU A 377 -7.83 -5.97 16.87
N LYS A 378 -8.60 -6.33 17.90
CA LYS A 378 -8.09 -6.83 19.19
C LYS A 378 -7.27 -8.12 19.05
N GLU A 379 -7.49 -8.89 17.98
CA GLU A 379 -6.71 -10.09 17.69
C GLU A 379 -5.26 -9.79 17.32
N THR A 380 -4.99 -8.64 16.69
CA THR A 380 -3.67 -8.31 16.16
C THR A 380 -2.62 -8.20 17.29
N PRO A 381 -2.86 -7.41 18.37
CA PRO A 381 -1.99 -7.41 19.55
C PRO A 381 -1.85 -8.79 20.22
N LEU A 382 -2.93 -9.58 20.26
CA LEU A 382 -2.89 -10.93 20.85
C LEU A 382 -1.97 -11.86 20.06
N ARG A 383 -1.98 -11.79 18.72
CA ARG A 383 -1.04 -12.53 17.86
C ARG A 383 0.40 -12.13 18.14
N TYR A 384 0.68 -10.83 18.30
CA TYR A 384 2.02 -10.35 18.65
C TYR A 384 2.50 -10.82 20.04
N THR A 385 1.59 -10.96 21.01
CA THR A 385 1.93 -11.50 22.33
C THR A 385 2.22 -13.01 22.26
N LYS A 386 1.42 -13.77 21.49
CA LYS A 386 1.64 -15.21 21.29
C LYS A 386 2.99 -15.52 20.62
N THR A 387 3.44 -14.68 19.69
CA THR A 387 4.78 -14.81 19.06
C THR A 387 5.90 -14.16 19.89
N LEU A 388 5.60 -13.63 21.08
CA LEU A 388 6.49 -12.87 21.97
C LEU A 388 7.08 -11.57 21.34
N LEU A 389 6.63 -11.15 20.17
CA LEU A 389 7.11 -9.94 19.51
C LEU A 389 6.76 -8.67 20.31
N LEU A 390 5.51 -8.56 20.79
CA LEU A 390 5.08 -7.41 21.58
C LEU A 390 5.77 -7.36 22.96
N PRO A 391 5.85 -8.45 23.75
CA PRO A 391 6.62 -8.47 25.00
C PRO A 391 8.09 -8.08 24.83
N VAL A 392 8.76 -8.60 23.80
CA VAL A 392 10.18 -8.29 23.53
C VAL A 392 10.36 -6.81 23.19
N THR A 393 9.51 -6.27 22.30
CA THR A 393 9.61 -4.86 21.90
C THR A 393 9.26 -3.90 23.04
N LEU A 394 8.28 -4.23 23.89
CA LEU A 394 7.98 -3.46 25.10
C LEU A 394 9.14 -3.48 26.10
N CYS A 395 9.76 -4.64 26.32
CA CYS A 395 10.94 -4.76 27.17
C CYS A 395 12.09 -3.87 26.67
N ILE A 396 12.33 -3.88 25.35
CA ILE A 396 13.34 -3.03 24.71
C ILE A 396 12.97 -1.55 24.88
N PHE A 397 11.72 -1.17 24.65
CA PHE A 397 11.25 0.20 24.83
C PHE A 397 11.47 0.69 26.27
N CYS A 398 11.10 -0.12 27.28
CA CYS A 398 11.37 0.19 28.68
C CYS A 398 12.87 0.31 29.00
N ALA A 399 13.71 -0.55 28.41
CA ALA A 399 15.16 -0.48 28.57
C ALA A 399 15.74 0.81 27.95
N ILE A 400 15.20 1.25 26.81
CA ILE A 400 15.58 2.51 26.16
C ILE A 400 15.24 3.69 27.06
N VAL A 401 13.99 3.78 27.53
CA VAL A 401 13.54 4.85 28.43
C VAL A 401 14.40 4.89 29.71
N SER A 402 14.65 3.73 30.32
CA SER A 402 15.48 3.62 31.52
C SER A 402 16.91 4.12 31.28
N LYS A 403 17.51 3.75 30.14
CA LYS A 403 18.87 4.16 29.79
C LYS A 403 18.95 5.65 29.45
N VAL A 404 17.94 6.22 28.79
CA VAL A 404 17.84 7.66 28.50
C VAL A 404 17.78 8.46 29.79
N ASN A 405 16.93 8.05 30.74
CA ASN A 405 16.84 8.68 32.05
C ASN A 405 18.17 8.62 32.82
N MET A 406 18.84 7.46 32.81
CA MET A 406 20.15 7.30 33.43
C MET A 406 21.23 8.17 32.74
N SER A 407 21.19 8.29 31.41
CA SER A 407 22.14 9.11 30.65
C SER A 407 21.98 10.60 30.94
N HIS A 408 20.74 11.10 31.01
CA HIS A 408 20.44 12.48 31.40
C HIS A 408 20.97 12.81 32.80
N SER A 409 20.87 11.87 33.75
CA SER A 409 21.42 12.08 35.10
C SER A 409 22.95 12.22 35.10
N LYS A 410 23.66 11.49 34.23
CA LYS A 410 25.14 11.50 34.17
C LYS A 410 25.68 12.70 33.40
N LEU A 411 24.98 13.17 32.37
CA LEU A 411 25.37 14.33 31.56
C LEU A 411 25.42 15.63 32.39
N ASN A 412 24.59 15.72 33.44
CA ASN A 412 24.59 16.86 34.37
C ASN A 412 25.82 16.91 35.31
N HIS A 413 26.62 15.84 35.39
CA HIS A 413 27.68 15.70 36.39
C HIS A 413 29.09 15.51 35.83
N GLN A 414 29.29 15.31 34.52
CA GLN A 414 30.64 15.03 33.94
C GLN A 414 30.90 15.73 32.59
N PRO A 415 32.14 16.17 32.31
CA PRO A 415 32.53 16.79 31.05
C PRO A 415 32.52 15.79 29.87
N LEU A 416 32.23 16.30 28.66
CA LEU A 416 32.14 15.52 27.42
C LEU A 416 33.49 14.90 27.02
N THR A 417 33.67 13.61 27.28
CA THR A 417 34.75 12.78 26.73
C THR A 417 34.30 12.07 25.44
N ASP A 418 35.23 11.57 24.62
CA ASP A 418 34.91 10.84 23.36
C ASP A 418 34.04 9.60 23.58
N SER A 419 34.13 8.96 24.75
CA SER A 419 33.26 7.87 25.17
C SER A 419 31.80 8.34 25.39
N VAL A 420 31.61 9.54 25.95
CA VAL A 420 30.30 10.19 26.12
C VAL A 420 29.72 10.55 24.76
N ARG A 421 30.51 11.08 23.82
CA ARG A 421 30.05 11.40 22.45
C ARG A 421 29.56 10.15 21.70
N LYS A 422 30.29 9.03 21.78
CA LYS A 422 29.84 7.74 21.23
C LYS A 422 28.58 7.22 21.91
N CYS A 423 28.44 7.41 23.23
CA CYS A 423 27.25 7.02 24.00
C CYS A 423 26.01 7.83 23.59
N VAL A 424 26.17 9.15 23.40
CA VAL A 424 25.10 10.07 22.96
C VAL A 424 24.65 9.74 21.54
N PHE A 425 25.58 9.50 20.62
CA PHE A 425 25.26 9.14 19.24
C PHE A 425 24.47 7.82 19.12
N VAL A 426 24.87 6.80 19.88
CA VAL A 426 24.11 5.54 19.97
C VAL A 426 22.73 5.75 20.59
N SER A 427 22.64 6.63 21.59
CA SER A 427 21.36 6.98 22.21
C SER A 427 20.43 7.68 21.22
N LEU A 428 20.95 8.56 20.35
CA LEU A 428 20.17 9.22 19.29
C LEU A 428 19.53 8.20 18.33
N GLN A 429 20.30 7.24 17.81
CA GLN A 429 19.80 6.22 16.87
C GLN A 429 18.62 5.44 17.48
N VAL A 430 18.80 4.98 18.72
CA VAL A 430 17.81 4.15 19.41
C VAL A 430 16.57 4.96 19.83
N VAL A 431 16.75 6.23 20.23
CA VAL A 431 15.64 7.14 20.57
C VAL A 431 14.82 7.51 19.33
N TYR A 432 15.46 7.76 18.18
CA TYR A 432 14.76 7.98 16.91
C TYR A 432 13.84 6.79 16.57
N HIS A 433 14.36 5.56 16.66
CA HIS A 433 13.56 4.37 16.37
C HIS A 433 12.43 4.14 17.36
N ALA A 434 12.59 4.57 18.62
CA ALA A 434 11.54 4.53 19.63
C ALA A 434 10.39 5.51 19.30
N PHE A 435 10.71 6.76 18.88
CA PHE A 435 9.69 7.70 18.42
C PHE A 435 9.00 7.24 17.15
N GLN A 436 9.77 6.68 16.21
CA GLN A 436 9.21 6.15 14.96
C GLN A 436 8.29 4.96 15.23
N LEU A 437 8.63 4.09 16.18
CA LEU A 437 7.78 2.99 16.61
C LEU A 437 6.47 3.50 17.22
N LEU A 438 6.52 4.52 18.07
CA LEU A 438 5.33 5.14 18.64
C LEU A 438 4.43 5.76 17.55
N ALA A 439 5.03 6.46 16.58
CA ALA A 439 4.29 7.06 15.48
C ALA A 439 3.60 5.99 14.60
N PHE A 440 4.29 4.90 14.27
CA PHE A 440 3.69 3.77 13.56
C PHE A 440 2.64 3.03 14.39
N ALA A 441 2.79 2.96 15.71
CA ALA A 441 1.79 2.35 16.59
C ALA A 441 0.50 3.17 16.60
N VAL A 442 0.60 4.49 16.75
CA VAL A 442 -0.56 5.40 16.65
C VAL A 442 -1.24 5.25 15.30
N LEU A 443 -0.46 5.27 14.22
CA LEU A 443 -0.99 5.15 12.86
C LEU A 443 -1.72 3.82 12.63
N ALA A 444 -1.14 2.70 13.09
CA ALA A 444 -1.73 1.37 12.97
C ALA A 444 -2.98 1.18 13.86
N ILE A 445 -3.04 1.84 15.02
CA ILE A 445 -4.24 1.84 15.87
C ILE A 445 -5.41 2.54 15.16
N LEU A 446 -5.13 3.66 14.48
CA LEU A 446 -6.16 4.43 13.78
C LEU A 446 -6.66 3.75 12.51
N ILE A 447 -5.79 3.04 11.78
CA ILE A 447 -6.08 2.40 10.50
C ILE A 447 -5.42 1.03 10.44
N MET A 448 -6.22 -0.04 10.44
CA MET A 448 -5.80 -1.44 10.40
C MET A 448 -4.76 -1.75 9.32
N ARG A 449 -4.99 -1.27 8.09
CA ARG A 449 -4.11 -1.52 6.94
C ARG A 449 -2.68 -0.98 7.16
N LEU A 450 -2.47 -0.03 8.07
CA LEU A 450 -1.17 0.60 8.36
C LEU A 450 -0.31 -0.20 9.37
N LYS A 451 -0.83 -1.31 9.91
CA LYS A 451 0.00 -2.26 10.70
C LYS A 451 1.18 -2.87 9.92
N LEU A 452 1.09 -2.84 8.59
CA LEU A 452 2.20 -3.09 7.64
C LEU A 452 3.49 -2.33 8.00
N PHE A 453 3.40 -1.12 8.56
CA PHE A 453 4.58 -0.35 8.96
C PHE A 453 5.04 -0.70 10.39
N LEU A 454 4.07 -0.96 11.27
CA LEU A 454 4.32 -1.27 12.68
C LEU A 454 5.02 -2.63 12.85
N THR A 455 4.48 -3.71 12.29
CA THR A 455 4.99 -5.07 12.55
C THR A 455 6.44 -5.25 12.11
N PRO A 456 6.86 -4.86 10.90
CA PRO A 456 8.25 -5.04 10.50
C PRO A 456 9.21 -4.12 11.27
N HIS A 457 8.78 -2.91 11.65
CA HIS A 457 9.59 -2.05 12.51
C HIS A 457 9.74 -2.62 13.92
N MET A 458 8.71 -3.27 14.47
CA MET A 458 8.82 -4.08 15.68
C MET A 458 9.84 -5.22 15.53
N CYS A 459 9.89 -5.90 14.37
CA CYS A 459 10.89 -6.93 14.10
C CYS A 459 12.32 -6.37 14.10
N VAL A 460 12.53 -5.19 13.50
CA VAL A 460 13.84 -4.50 13.55
C VAL A 460 14.19 -4.11 14.98
N MET A 461 13.23 -3.56 15.74
CA MET A 461 13.44 -3.21 17.14
C MET A 461 13.75 -4.43 18.00
N ALA A 462 13.17 -5.59 17.72
CA ALA A 462 13.48 -6.84 18.42
C ALA A 462 14.97 -7.23 18.32
N SER A 463 15.68 -6.81 17.26
CA SER A 463 17.13 -7.03 17.14
C SER A 463 17.94 -6.41 18.28
N LEU A 464 17.45 -5.33 18.89
CA LEU A 464 18.12 -4.64 19.99
C LEU A 464 18.22 -5.50 21.26
N ILE A 465 17.49 -6.60 21.36
CA ILE A 465 17.71 -7.59 22.42
C ILE A 465 19.12 -8.18 22.38
N CYS A 466 19.72 -8.25 21.20
CA CYS A 466 21.10 -8.70 20.98
C CYS A 466 22.13 -7.60 21.27
N SER A 467 21.68 -6.36 21.52
CA SER A 467 22.58 -5.22 21.70
C SER A 467 23.20 -5.23 23.08
N ARG A 468 24.51 -5.48 23.12
CA ARG A 468 25.34 -5.31 24.33
C ARG A 468 25.36 -3.87 24.83
N GLN A 469 25.01 -2.90 24.00
CA GLN A 469 24.98 -1.51 24.43
C GLN A 469 23.78 -1.22 25.35
N LEU A 470 22.66 -1.94 25.18
CA LEU A 470 21.49 -1.81 26.05
C LEU A 470 21.57 -2.76 27.26
N PHE A 471 21.89 -4.03 27.01
CA PHE A 471 21.86 -5.08 28.03
C PHE A 471 23.25 -5.45 28.59
N GLY A 472 24.28 -4.66 28.29
CA GLY A 472 25.67 -4.93 28.66
C GLY A 472 25.93 -4.95 30.16
N TRP A 473 25.12 -4.25 30.96
CA TRP A 473 25.25 -4.23 32.43
C TRP A 473 24.72 -5.50 33.10
N ILE A 474 23.78 -6.21 32.45
CA ILE A 474 22.97 -7.24 33.11
C ILE A 474 23.71 -8.58 33.15
N THR A 475 24.49 -8.92 32.12
CA THR A 475 25.10 -10.26 31.99
C THR A 475 26.43 -10.26 31.22
N THR A 476 27.19 -11.35 31.33
CA THR A 476 28.37 -11.62 30.49
C THR A 476 27.99 -11.94 29.04
N LYS A 477 28.92 -11.79 28.09
CA LYS A 477 28.65 -11.95 26.64
C LYS A 477 28.03 -13.31 26.29
N TRP A 478 28.61 -14.39 26.82
CA TRP A 478 28.13 -15.75 26.58
C TRP A 478 26.73 -16.01 27.17
N ARG A 479 26.49 -15.61 28.43
CA ARG A 479 25.17 -15.77 29.06
C ARG A 479 24.09 -14.97 28.33
N HIS A 480 24.41 -13.77 27.87
CA HIS A 480 23.49 -12.96 27.09
C HIS A 480 23.10 -13.63 25.77
N GLN A 481 24.05 -14.21 25.04
CA GLN A 481 23.76 -14.93 23.80
C GLN A 481 22.88 -16.16 24.04
N ILE A 482 23.10 -16.90 25.13
CA ILE A 482 22.25 -18.04 25.51
C ILE A 482 20.81 -17.59 25.79
N ILE A 483 20.62 -16.48 26.52
CA ILE A 483 19.29 -15.92 26.79
C ILE A 483 18.58 -15.53 25.49
N VAL A 484 19.27 -14.83 24.58
CA VAL A 484 18.72 -14.44 23.28
C VAL A 484 18.33 -15.68 22.47
N CYS A 485 19.16 -16.72 22.43
CA CYS A 485 18.83 -17.98 21.76
C CYS A 485 17.62 -18.67 22.40
N GLY A 486 17.48 -18.64 23.73
CA GLY A 486 16.32 -19.18 24.44
C GLY A 486 15.03 -18.43 24.10
N ILE A 487 15.07 -17.10 24.02
CA ILE A 487 13.93 -16.28 23.59
C ILE A 487 13.57 -16.58 22.13
N LEU A 488 14.56 -16.66 21.24
CA LEU A 488 14.35 -16.99 19.84
C LEU A 488 13.72 -18.39 19.68
N ALA A 489 14.15 -19.38 20.48
CA ALA A 489 13.57 -20.71 20.50
C ALA A 489 12.10 -20.68 20.95
N ALA A 490 11.76 -19.89 21.98
CA ALA A 490 10.39 -19.71 22.42
C ALA A 490 9.52 -19.05 21.33
N MET A 491 10.05 -18.02 20.65
CA MET A 491 9.37 -17.39 19.49
C MET A 491 9.13 -18.39 18.36
N ALA A 492 10.07 -19.30 18.11
CA ALA A 492 9.99 -20.29 17.05
C ALA A 492 8.86 -21.32 17.25
N ILE A 493 8.44 -21.61 18.49
CA ILE A 493 7.34 -22.55 18.76
C ILE A 493 6.05 -22.06 18.07
N GLN A 494 5.59 -20.85 18.41
CA GLN A 494 4.41 -20.28 17.78
C GLN A 494 4.68 -19.88 16.32
N GLY A 495 5.88 -19.37 16.02
CA GLY A 495 6.26 -18.95 14.68
C GLY A 495 6.22 -20.07 13.65
N THR A 496 6.67 -21.28 14.01
CA THR A 496 6.63 -22.44 13.11
C THR A 496 5.21 -22.97 12.91
N ILE A 497 4.34 -22.87 13.93
CA ILE A 497 2.90 -23.19 13.77
C ILE A 497 2.27 -22.25 12.75
N ASN A 498 2.54 -20.95 12.85
CA ASN A 498 2.01 -19.96 11.90
C ASN A 498 2.51 -20.24 10.47
N LEU A 499 3.80 -20.51 10.29
CA LEU A 499 4.39 -20.81 8.98
C LEU A 499 3.82 -22.10 8.37
N ARG A 500 3.66 -23.17 9.17
CA ARG A 500 3.04 -24.41 8.71
C ARG A 500 1.59 -24.18 8.29
N ALA A 501 0.83 -23.40 9.06
CA ALA A 501 -0.53 -23.05 8.70
C ALA A 501 -0.57 -22.32 7.35
N GLN A 502 0.33 -21.36 7.11
CA GLN A 502 0.43 -20.64 5.84
C GLN A 502 0.81 -21.55 4.66
N TRP A 503 1.80 -22.45 4.83
CA TRP A 503 2.19 -23.39 3.79
C TRP A 503 1.13 -24.45 3.49
N SER A 504 0.28 -24.77 4.47
CA SER A 504 -0.80 -25.76 4.31
C SER A 504 -2.02 -25.22 3.57
N ILE A 505 -2.10 -23.90 3.33
CA ILE A 505 -3.15 -23.32 2.49
C ILE A 505 -2.94 -23.87 1.07
N MET A 506 -3.94 -24.58 0.55
CA MET A 506 -4.01 -25.02 -0.84
C MET A 506 -5.33 -24.50 -1.41
N GLY A 507 -5.28 -23.34 -2.03
CA GLY A 507 -6.41 -22.66 -2.65
C GLY A 507 -6.31 -22.71 -4.17
N GLU A 508 -7.46 -22.59 -4.82
CA GLU A 508 -7.57 -22.47 -6.27
C GLU A 508 -8.47 -21.26 -6.57
N PHE A 509 -8.02 -20.37 -7.45
CA PHE A 509 -8.82 -19.22 -7.86
C PHE A 509 -9.87 -19.66 -8.88
N SER A 510 -11.16 -19.43 -8.56
CA SER A 510 -12.26 -19.61 -9.50
C SER A 510 -13.27 -18.47 -9.39
N ASN A 511 -13.71 -17.94 -10.53
CA ASN A 511 -14.75 -16.92 -10.60
C ASN A 511 -15.51 -16.96 -11.93
N PHE A 512 -16.21 -18.07 -12.17
CA PHE A 512 -16.98 -18.30 -13.41
C PHE A 512 -17.99 -17.19 -13.75
N PRO A 513 -18.75 -16.62 -12.79
CA PRO A 513 -19.70 -15.54 -13.12
C PRO A 513 -19.00 -14.29 -13.65
N GLN A 514 -17.78 -14.00 -13.20
CA GLN A 514 -17.02 -12.87 -13.73
C GLN A 514 -16.40 -13.19 -15.09
N GLU A 515 -15.96 -14.43 -15.30
CA GLU A 515 -15.44 -14.90 -16.59
C GLU A 515 -16.49 -14.75 -17.69
N GLU A 516 -17.68 -15.31 -17.47
CA GLU A 516 -18.82 -15.27 -18.39
C GLU A 516 -19.20 -13.82 -18.74
N LEU A 517 -19.22 -12.93 -17.74
CA LEU A 517 -19.45 -11.50 -17.95
C LEU A 517 -18.41 -10.90 -18.89
N LEU A 518 -17.12 -11.17 -18.68
CA LEU A 518 -16.02 -10.58 -19.46
C LEU A 518 -15.98 -11.14 -20.88
N GLU A 519 -16.25 -12.43 -21.06
CA GLU A 519 -16.40 -13.05 -22.38
C GLU A 519 -17.60 -12.47 -23.13
N TRP A 520 -18.75 -12.36 -22.48
CA TRP A 520 -19.93 -11.74 -23.07
C TRP A 520 -19.66 -10.30 -23.52
N ILE A 521 -18.95 -9.50 -22.72
CA ILE A 521 -18.57 -8.12 -23.08
C ILE A 521 -17.70 -8.11 -24.34
N LYS A 522 -16.72 -9.02 -24.45
CA LYS A 522 -15.81 -9.10 -25.61
C LYS A 522 -16.57 -9.41 -26.89
N GLU A 523 -17.51 -10.36 -26.84
CA GLU A 523 -18.23 -10.86 -28.01
C GLU A 523 -19.40 -9.95 -28.43
N ASN A 524 -20.14 -9.40 -27.46
CA ASN A 524 -21.44 -8.76 -27.72
C ASN A 524 -21.39 -7.23 -27.71
N THR A 525 -20.26 -6.61 -27.36
CA THR A 525 -20.15 -5.14 -27.27
C THR A 525 -19.05 -4.53 -28.14
N LYS A 526 -19.35 -3.33 -28.66
CA LYS A 526 -18.41 -2.53 -29.46
C LYS A 526 -17.20 -2.10 -28.62
N GLN A 527 -16.05 -1.93 -29.26
CA GLN A 527 -14.81 -1.51 -28.60
C GLN A 527 -14.93 -0.17 -27.84
N ASN A 528 -15.77 0.74 -28.33
CA ASN A 528 -16.01 2.05 -27.73
C ASN A 528 -17.21 2.10 -26.78
N ALA A 529 -17.79 0.94 -26.42
CA ALA A 529 -18.90 0.88 -25.47
C ALA A 529 -18.41 1.25 -24.06
N VAL A 530 -19.10 2.20 -23.43
CA VAL A 530 -18.72 2.75 -22.13
C VAL A 530 -19.45 2.03 -21.01
N PHE A 531 -18.70 1.54 -20.02
CA PHE A 531 -19.21 0.81 -18.87
C PHE A 531 -19.11 1.62 -17.57
N ALA A 532 -20.08 1.38 -16.68
CA ALA A 532 -20.06 1.87 -15.30
C ALA A 532 -20.58 0.77 -14.36
N GLY A 533 -20.16 0.79 -13.09
CA GLY A 533 -20.56 -0.22 -12.10
C GLY A 533 -19.73 -0.10 -10.82
N ALA A 534 -19.65 -1.20 -10.06
CA ALA A 534 -18.77 -1.21 -8.89
C ALA A 534 -17.31 -1.05 -9.32
N MET A 535 -16.55 -0.26 -8.55
CA MET A 535 -15.14 0.01 -8.87
C MET A 535 -14.28 -1.23 -9.11
N PRO A 536 -14.36 -2.31 -8.29
CA PRO A 536 -13.56 -3.53 -8.50
C PRO A 536 -13.79 -4.15 -9.88
N THR A 537 -15.06 -4.21 -10.28
CA THR A 537 -15.50 -4.82 -11.54
C THR A 537 -15.07 -3.97 -12.74
N MET A 538 -15.12 -2.64 -12.62
CA MET A 538 -14.63 -1.75 -13.68
C MET A 538 -13.14 -1.93 -13.96
N ALA A 539 -12.32 -2.21 -12.95
CA ALA A 539 -10.90 -2.52 -13.15
C ALA A 539 -10.70 -3.79 -13.98
N SER A 540 -11.46 -4.85 -13.69
CA SER A 540 -11.42 -6.11 -14.45
C SER A 540 -11.96 -5.94 -15.88
N VAL A 541 -13.05 -5.19 -16.07
CA VAL A 541 -13.59 -4.86 -17.39
C VAL A 541 -12.53 -4.15 -18.21
N LYS A 542 -11.92 -3.09 -17.66
CA LYS A 542 -10.85 -2.35 -18.36
C LYS A 542 -9.68 -3.26 -18.72
N LEU A 543 -9.16 -4.06 -17.77
CA LEU A 543 -8.00 -4.92 -17.98
C LEU A 543 -8.24 -5.99 -19.05
N SER A 544 -9.34 -6.71 -18.94
CA SER A 544 -9.56 -7.92 -19.75
C SER A 544 -10.26 -7.63 -21.06
N THR A 545 -11.07 -6.57 -21.15
CA THR A 545 -11.84 -6.24 -22.35
C THR A 545 -11.33 -4.99 -23.06
N GLY A 546 -10.54 -4.13 -22.41
CA GLY A 546 -10.07 -2.87 -22.99
C GLY A 546 -11.18 -1.87 -23.32
N ARG A 547 -12.38 -2.03 -22.73
CA ARG A 547 -13.49 -1.09 -22.92
C ARG A 547 -13.32 0.15 -22.02
N PRO A 548 -13.77 1.34 -22.47
CA PRO A 548 -13.80 2.53 -21.64
C PRO A 548 -14.67 2.35 -20.39
N VAL A 549 -14.18 2.83 -19.25
CA VAL A 549 -14.89 2.85 -17.96
C VAL A 549 -15.03 4.27 -17.43
N VAL A 550 -16.10 4.50 -16.66
CA VAL A 550 -16.44 5.83 -16.11
C VAL A 550 -15.84 6.07 -14.72
N ASN A 551 -15.71 5.01 -13.93
CA ASN A 551 -15.21 5.03 -12.56
C ASN A 551 -14.30 3.82 -12.29
N HIS A 552 -13.43 3.93 -11.28
CA HIS A 552 -12.41 2.91 -10.97
C HIS A 552 -11.99 2.95 -9.48
N PRO A 553 -11.22 1.95 -8.98
CA PRO A 553 -10.88 1.80 -7.55
C PRO A 553 -10.07 2.92 -6.93
N HIS A 554 -9.26 3.64 -7.71
CA HIS A 554 -8.43 4.73 -7.19
C HIS A 554 -9.28 6.00 -6.91
N TYR A 555 -9.88 6.08 -5.73
CA TYR A 555 -10.94 7.03 -5.34
C TYR A 555 -10.44 8.35 -4.68
N GLU A 556 -9.17 8.70 -4.83
CA GLU A 556 -8.55 9.82 -4.12
C GLU A 556 -8.95 11.20 -4.66
N ASP A 557 -9.18 11.31 -5.98
CA ASP A 557 -9.50 12.57 -6.64
C ASP A 557 -10.93 13.06 -6.42
N ALA A 558 -11.09 14.36 -6.16
CA ALA A 558 -12.41 14.95 -5.94
C ALA A 558 -13.37 14.79 -7.13
N GLY A 559 -12.90 14.96 -8.37
CA GLY A 559 -13.71 14.82 -9.58
C GLY A 559 -14.20 13.38 -9.78
N LEU A 560 -13.33 12.41 -9.58
CA LEU A 560 -13.69 10.99 -9.64
C LEU A 560 -14.64 10.59 -8.50
N ARG A 561 -14.47 11.13 -7.29
CA ARG A 561 -15.40 10.89 -6.17
C ARG A 561 -16.81 11.35 -6.53
N ALA A 562 -16.93 12.55 -7.10
CA ALA A 562 -18.21 13.09 -7.56
C ALA A 562 -18.85 12.23 -8.67
N ARG A 563 -18.06 11.75 -9.63
CA ARG A 563 -18.53 10.86 -10.71
C ARG A 563 -18.96 9.51 -10.20
N THR A 564 -18.16 8.89 -9.34
CA THR A 564 -18.46 7.60 -8.73
C THR A 564 -19.73 7.70 -7.89
N LYS A 565 -19.91 8.79 -7.13
CA LYS A 565 -21.15 9.04 -6.39
C LYS A 565 -22.36 9.02 -7.32
N GLN A 566 -22.28 9.62 -8.52
CA GLN A 566 -23.35 9.52 -9.51
C GLN A 566 -23.58 8.08 -10.01
N VAL A 567 -22.53 7.30 -10.24
CA VAL A 567 -22.64 5.87 -10.62
C VAL A 567 -23.29 5.05 -9.51
N TYR A 568 -22.88 5.26 -8.26
CA TYR A 568 -23.38 4.54 -7.09
C TYR A 568 -24.78 4.98 -6.68
N ALA A 569 -25.34 6.06 -7.26
CA ALA A 569 -26.75 6.41 -7.11
C ALA A 569 -27.68 5.27 -7.56
N MET A 570 -27.21 4.32 -8.37
CA MET A 570 -27.92 3.08 -8.70
C MET A 570 -28.33 2.26 -7.47
N TYR A 571 -27.52 2.29 -6.41
CA TYR A 571 -27.78 1.58 -5.14
C TYR A 571 -28.54 2.46 -4.13
N SER A 572 -28.93 3.67 -4.50
CA SER A 572 -29.74 4.57 -3.68
C SER A 572 -31.24 4.24 -3.80
N ARG A 573 -32.07 5.02 -3.10
CA ARG A 573 -33.54 4.97 -3.17
C ARG A 573 -34.14 6.04 -4.10
N LYS A 574 -33.33 6.63 -4.99
CA LYS A 574 -33.76 7.59 -6.02
C LYS A 574 -34.58 6.91 -7.11
N THR A 575 -35.28 7.71 -7.92
CA THR A 575 -36.07 7.18 -9.04
C THR A 575 -35.16 6.64 -10.16
N ALA A 576 -35.67 5.67 -10.92
CA ALA A 576 -34.94 5.10 -12.06
C ALA A 576 -34.63 6.16 -13.14
N GLU A 577 -35.51 7.14 -13.32
CA GLU A 577 -35.32 8.25 -14.26
C GLU A 577 -34.14 9.14 -13.87
N ASP A 578 -34.07 9.54 -12.60
CA ASP A 578 -32.98 10.38 -12.09
C ASP A 578 -31.61 9.71 -12.26
N VAL A 579 -31.53 8.41 -11.94
CA VAL A 579 -30.29 7.65 -12.08
C VAL A 579 -29.92 7.49 -13.55
N ARG A 580 -30.89 7.21 -14.42
CA ARG A 580 -30.66 7.16 -15.87
C ARG A 580 -30.09 8.49 -16.39
N ASN A 581 -30.68 9.63 -16.00
CA ASN A 581 -30.24 10.95 -16.45
C ASN A 581 -28.77 11.21 -16.05
N ARG A 582 -28.38 10.83 -14.83
CA ARG A 582 -26.99 10.91 -14.36
C ARG A 582 -26.05 10.03 -15.18
N LEU A 583 -26.40 8.77 -15.41
CA LEU A 583 -25.59 7.84 -16.22
C LEU A 583 -25.43 8.32 -17.67
N VAL A 584 -26.50 8.86 -18.26
CA VAL A 584 -26.47 9.46 -19.61
C VAL A 584 -25.55 10.68 -19.65
N SER A 585 -25.56 11.53 -18.61
CA SER A 585 -24.68 12.70 -18.53
C SER A 585 -23.19 12.32 -18.47
N LEU A 586 -22.87 11.13 -17.94
CA LEU A 586 -21.52 10.55 -17.92
C LEU A 586 -21.17 9.78 -19.19
N GLY A 587 -22.08 9.68 -20.15
CA GLY A 587 -21.87 9.00 -21.43
C GLY A 587 -22.06 7.48 -21.41
N VAL A 588 -22.47 6.89 -20.27
CA VAL A 588 -22.58 5.44 -20.05
C VAL A 588 -23.49 4.77 -21.08
N ASN A 589 -23.05 3.62 -21.60
CA ASN A 589 -23.87 2.76 -22.46
C ASN A 589 -24.45 1.58 -21.69
N TYR A 590 -23.62 0.95 -20.85
CA TYR A 590 -23.95 -0.24 -20.08
C TYR A 590 -23.59 -0.04 -18.61
N PHE A 591 -24.49 -0.45 -17.72
CA PHE A 591 -24.25 -0.49 -16.29
C PHE A 591 -24.19 -1.95 -15.83
N ILE A 592 -23.18 -2.31 -15.06
CA ILE A 592 -23.06 -3.64 -14.44
C ILE A 592 -23.60 -3.55 -13.01
N LEU A 593 -24.77 -4.16 -12.80
CA LEU A 593 -25.44 -4.26 -11.51
C LEU A 593 -24.98 -5.52 -10.79
N GLU A 594 -24.58 -5.36 -9.53
CA GLU A 594 -24.18 -6.44 -8.63
C GLU A 594 -25.14 -6.47 -7.43
N ASP A 595 -25.91 -7.54 -7.28
CA ASP A 595 -26.92 -7.65 -6.24
C ASP A 595 -26.34 -7.65 -4.81
N SER A 596 -25.08 -8.08 -4.69
CA SER A 596 -24.35 -8.07 -3.43
C SER A 596 -24.24 -6.65 -2.84
N TRP A 597 -23.99 -5.62 -3.65
CA TRP A 597 -23.89 -4.24 -3.16
C TRP A 597 -25.23 -3.66 -2.73
N CYS A 598 -26.35 -4.21 -3.23
CA CYS A 598 -27.69 -3.79 -2.86
C CYS A 598 -28.10 -4.30 -1.46
N THR A 599 -27.65 -5.50 -1.08
CA THR A 599 -28.13 -6.23 0.10
C THR A 599 -27.08 -6.40 1.20
N ARG A 600 -25.79 -6.36 0.87
CA ARG A 600 -24.69 -6.61 1.79
C ARG A 600 -24.68 -5.59 2.92
N LYS A 601 -24.69 -6.10 4.15
CA LYS A 601 -24.51 -5.33 5.40
C LYS A 601 -23.26 -5.82 6.10
N THR A 602 -22.22 -4.99 6.16
CA THR A 602 -21.02 -5.29 6.96
C THR A 602 -21.24 -4.95 8.44
N LYS A 603 -21.91 -3.82 8.70
CA LYS A 603 -22.29 -3.31 10.02
C LYS A 603 -23.67 -2.64 9.93
N PRO A 604 -24.36 -2.42 11.06
CA PRO A 604 -25.60 -1.61 11.07
C PRO A 604 -25.32 -0.20 10.52
N GLY A 605 -26.07 0.22 9.50
CA GLY A 605 -25.89 1.53 8.85
C GLY A 605 -24.80 1.55 7.76
N CYS A 606 -24.28 0.39 7.35
CA CYS A 606 -23.21 0.25 6.35
C CYS A 606 -23.62 -0.52 5.09
N SER A 607 -24.92 -0.70 4.81
CA SER A 607 -25.34 -1.06 3.45
C SER A 607 -25.31 0.14 2.52
N MET A 608 -25.13 -0.07 1.21
CA MET A 608 -25.10 1.04 0.25
C MET A 608 -26.36 1.91 0.27
N PRO A 609 -27.59 1.36 0.38
CA PRO A 609 -28.77 2.19 0.55
C PRO A 609 -28.72 3.03 1.83
N GLU A 610 -28.29 2.46 2.98
CA GLU A 610 -28.18 3.20 4.26
C GLU A 610 -27.12 4.31 4.21
N ILE A 611 -25.99 4.07 3.52
CA ILE A 611 -24.97 5.11 3.29
C ILE A 611 -25.54 6.25 2.45
N TRP A 612 -26.37 5.93 1.45
CA TRP A 612 -27.09 6.94 0.65
C TRP A 612 -28.17 7.67 1.44
N ASP A 613 -28.83 7.02 2.40
CA ASP A 613 -29.88 7.63 3.22
C ASP A 613 -29.33 8.80 4.08
N VAL A 614 -28.01 8.83 4.38
CA VAL A 614 -27.33 9.97 5.04
C VAL A 614 -27.23 11.19 4.11
N GLU A 615 -27.02 10.95 2.82
CA GLU A 615 -26.89 12.01 1.81
C GLU A 615 -28.27 12.48 1.29
N ASP A 616 -29.23 11.57 1.22
CA ASP A 616 -30.58 11.82 0.70
C ASP A 616 -31.67 11.30 1.65
N PRO A 617 -31.84 11.95 2.82
CA PRO A 617 -32.79 11.50 3.83
C PRO A 617 -34.25 11.54 3.37
N GLN A 618 -34.57 12.31 2.33
CA GLN A 618 -35.93 12.44 1.79
C GLN A 618 -36.42 11.13 1.16
N ASN A 619 -35.50 10.33 0.60
CA ASN A 619 -35.84 9.09 -0.09
C ASN A 619 -35.66 7.83 0.80
N ALA A 620 -35.28 7.99 2.07
CA ALA A 620 -34.93 6.89 2.97
C ALA A 620 -36.03 5.83 3.16
N ASN A 621 -37.30 6.21 3.00
CA ASN A 621 -38.45 5.31 3.17
C ASN A 621 -38.83 4.51 1.91
N ARG A 622 -38.19 4.77 0.76
CA ARG A 622 -38.52 4.10 -0.51
C ARG A 622 -37.76 2.79 -0.66
N ILE A 623 -38.21 1.90 -1.54
CA ILE A 623 -37.47 0.67 -1.85
C ILE A 623 -36.18 1.03 -2.62
N PRO A 624 -35.02 0.44 -2.31
CA PRO A 624 -33.78 0.66 -3.06
C PRO A 624 -33.95 0.35 -4.55
N LEU A 625 -33.41 1.22 -5.41
CA LEU A 625 -33.56 1.12 -6.86
C LEU A 625 -32.99 -0.18 -7.41
N CYS A 626 -31.82 -0.61 -6.90
CA CYS A 626 -31.19 -1.88 -7.28
C CYS A 626 -32.13 -3.09 -7.12
N THR A 627 -32.94 -3.14 -6.06
CA THR A 627 -33.93 -4.21 -5.83
C THR A 627 -35.07 -4.17 -6.84
N ILE A 628 -35.47 -2.96 -7.27
CA ILE A 628 -36.50 -2.77 -8.29
C ILE A 628 -35.96 -3.24 -9.65
N LEU A 629 -34.76 -2.80 -10.02
CA LEU A 629 -34.15 -3.10 -11.32
C LEU A 629 -33.77 -4.57 -11.51
N SER A 630 -33.41 -5.27 -10.42
CA SER A 630 -33.18 -6.72 -10.44
C SER A 630 -34.45 -7.50 -10.83
N LYS A 631 -35.65 -6.97 -10.53
CA LYS A 631 -36.94 -7.59 -10.90
C LYS A 631 -37.51 -7.05 -12.21
N ALA A 632 -37.53 -5.74 -12.37
CA ALA A 632 -38.17 -5.03 -13.48
C ALA A 632 -37.34 -3.79 -13.88
N PRO A 633 -36.42 -3.92 -14.86
CA PRO A 633 -35.54 -2.82 -15.26
C PRO A 633 -36.18 -1.77 -16.19
N GLY A 634 -37.32 -2.10 -16.82
CA GLY A 634 -38.05 -1.20 -17.70
C GLY A 634 -38.72 -0.04 -16.93
N PRO A 635 -39.01 1.11 -17.59
CA PRO A 635 -38.81 1.39 -19.01
C PRO A 635 -37.42 1.95 -19.36
N PHE A 636 -36.61 2.35 -18.39
CA PHE A 636 -35.37 3.12 -18.58
C PHE A 636 -34.12 2.28 -18.87
N PHE A 637 -34.11 1.03 -18.43
CA PHE A 637 -33.02 0.09 -18.62
C PHE A 637 -33.51 -1.16 -19.37
N ILE A 638 -32.60 -1.82 -20.09
CA ILE A 638 -32.86 -3.10 -20.76
C ILE A 638 -31.80 -4.10 -20.29
N THR A 639 -32.21 -5.25 -19.77
CA THR A 639 -31.29 -6.34 -19.45
C THR A 639 -30.75 -6.95 -20.73
N MET A 640 -29.42 -6.98 -20.87
CA MET A 640 -28.72 -7.56 -22.02
C MET A 640 -28.01 -8.87 -21.69
N PHE A 641 -27.62 -9.04 -20.43
CA PHE A 641 -26.96 -10.22 -19.89
C PHE A 641 -27.28 -10.32 -18.41
N GLN A 642 -27.42 -11.54 -17.91
CA GLN A 642 -27.67 -11.82 -16.50
C GLN A 642 -27.11 -13.19 -16.16
N ASN A 643 -26.36 -13.25 -15.07
CA ASN A 643 -25.97 -14.49 -14.41
C ASN A 643 -26.15 -14.37 -12.89
N ASP A 644 -25.64 -15.34 -12.13
CA ASP A 644 -25.87 -15.45 -10.67
C ASP A 644 -25.40 -14.25 -9.85
N ILE A 645 -24.47 -13.44 -10.38
CA ILE A 645 -23.86 -12.30 -9.66
C ILE A 645 -24.07 -10.97 -10.37
N TYR A 646 -24.00 -10.96 -11.70
CA TYR A 646 -23.94 -9.75 -12.52
C TYR A 646 -25.13 -9.65 -13.46
N THR A 647 -25.72 -8.46 -13.50
CA THR A 647 -26.73 -8.09 -14.50
C THR A 647 -26.23 -6.90 -15.31
N VAL A 648 -26.11 -7.05 -16.63
CA VAL A 648 -25.73 -5.96 -17.54
C VAL A 648 -26.97 -5.26 -18.04
N LEU A 649 -27.11 -3.99 -17.67
CA LEU A 649 -28.22 -3.11 -18.03
C LEU A 649 -27.78 -2.10 -19.08
N LYS A 650 -28.42 -2.14 -20.26
CA LYS A 650 -28.27 -1.10 -21.29
C LYS A 650 -29.08 0.13 -20.92
N VAL A 651 -28.43 1.29 -20.91
CA VAL A 651 -29.06 2.57 -20.56
C VAL A 651 -29.76 3.16 -21.79
N LYS A 652 -31.09 3.37 -21.72
CA LYS A 652 -31.81 4.03 -22.82
C LYS A 652 -31.50 5.53 -22.86
N LYS A 653 -30.79 5.96 -23.91
CA LYS A 653 -30.45 7.38 -24.12
C LYS A 653 -31.67 8.21 -24.58
N ASN A 654 -32.48 7.65 -25.50
CA ASN A 654 -33.70 8.28 -25.99
C ASN A 654 -34.92 7.46 -25.58
N LEU A 655 -35.88 8.07 -24.88
CA LEU A 655 -37.20 7.52 -24.64
C LEU A 655 -38.06 7.83 -25.87
N ARG A 656 -37.85 7.11 -26.98
CA ARG A 656 -38.92 7.04 -27.98
C ARG A 656 -39.96 6.08 -27.42
N TRP A 657 -41.12 6.64 -27.06
CA TRP A 657 -42.35 5.87 -26.89
C TRP A 657 -42.58 5.16 -28.23
N GLN A 658 -42.36 3.85 -28.26
CA GLN A 658 -42.88 2.98 -29.31
C GLN A 658 -44.15 2.33 -28.77
#